data_AF-A0A6L8EYH9-F1
#
_entry.id   AF-A0A6L8EYH9-F1
#
_cell.length_a   1.000
_cell.length_b   1.000
_cell.length_c   1.000
_cell.angle_alpha   90.00
_cell.angle_beta   90.00
_cell.angle_gamma   90.00
#
_symmetry.space_group_name_H-M   'P 1'
#
loop_
_entity.id
_entity.type
_entity.pdbx_description
1 polymer ?
#
loop_
_entity_poly.entity_id
_entity_poly.type
_entity_poly.pdbx_seq_one_letter_code
_entity_poly.pdbx_strand_id
1 'polypeptide(L)'
;MKLFVPGRICLFGEHSDWAARYRLLNAELEKGYTLITSTNQGVYAEVKPHPNRLILKTTLSDGTRHGPYSLPMERSALLAEAEKGGFFSYAAGVAYQILTNYRVQGVEIDNYLTDLPVKKGLSSSAAISVLVARAFNRTYDLKMTTRGEMEYAYQGETTTPSRCGRMDQGCAYQRPVLMTFDGDRIDVQDLNVPKDLYLVIVDLGAGKDTRLILNQLSHCYPFAESELEKDVQHYLGPLSAQITQEAHQALRDGDAETVGKLMTRAQTEFDKHLIPACPSQLTAPVLHKVLNYEPIQPYIWGGKGVGSQGDGSAQFIAKDKESQGRVIEIIEQDLQMSCLKLVIEAGRHVRKAVIPAAGFGTRLFPASKAMKKELFPVIDKSGRAKPAIMAIVEEAINAGIEEVCLIIQSGDTELFESFFKTPPRIEHYNKLSKENQAYCDYLLELGSKVTFVTQDVQEGFGHAVYCAREWVGNEPFLLMLGDHLYGSDEEKCCARQVVEAYEQVGHSVVGLKKTPIELLSNFGCVTGTWKEEDSLLSVTEFYEKPDAEYAMEHLHVDGMDIDQFLTVFGIYVIQPQIFEFLEQNITHNLRERGEFQLTSCLDDLRKAEGFSGYVVKGRRFDIGLPEEYRQTVVDFRNT
;
A
#
# COMPACT_ATOMS: atom_id res chain seq x y z
N MET A 1 -4.92 5.97 19.65
CA MET A 1 -4.84 5.10 18.45
C MET A 1 -3.70 4.10 18.61
N LYS A 2 -3.78 2.92 18.00
CA LYS A 2 -2.67 1.96 17.98
C LYS A 2 -1.87 2.14 16.70
N LEU A 3 -0.54 2.11 16.80
CA LEU A 3 0.38 2.19 15.67
C LEU A 3 1.34 1.01 15.70
N PHE A 4 1.77 0.61 14.50
CA PHE A 4 2.83 -0.35 14.26
C PHE A 4 3.82 0.25 13.27
N VAL A 5 5.10 0.07 13.54
CA VAL A 5 6.19 0.36 12.60
C VAL A 5 7.10 -0.87 12.55
N PRO A 6 7.23 -1.54 11.40
CA PRO A 6 8.09 -2.71 11.28
C PRO A 6 9.57 -2.30 11.34
N GLY A 7 10.45 -3.26 11.54
CA GLY A 7 11.84 -3.12 11.08
C GLY A 7 11.92 -3.19 9.56
N ARG A 8 13.14 -3.13 9.02
CA ARG A 8 13.40 -3.35 7.58
C ARG A 8 14.59 -4.25 7.35
N ILE A 9 14.58 -4.92 6.21
CA ILE A 9 15.73 -5.64 5.67
C ILE A 9 16.02 -5.20 4.25
N CYS A 10 17.30 -5.11 3.91
CA CYS A 10 17.76 -4.92 2.54
C CYS A 10 17.86 -6.28 1.84
N LEU A 11 17.06 -6.48 0.80
CA LEU A 11 17.14 -7.67 -0.05
C LEU A 11 18.31 -7.53 -1.02
N PHE A 12 18.41 -6.38 -1.68
CA PHE A 12 19.45 -6.05 -2.68
C PHE A 12 19.81 -4.56 -2.65
N GLY A 13 21.01 -4.21 -3.10
CA GLY A 13 21.43 -2.83 -3.25
C GLY A 13 21.96 -2.19 -1.97
N GLU A 14 22.62 -2.99 -1.11
CA GLU A 14 23.32 -2.46 0.06
C GLU A 14 24.31 -1.36 -0.32
N HIS A 15 24.47 -0.38 0.55
CA HIS A 15 25.41 0.75 0.41
C HIS A 15 25.08 1.77 -0.70
N SER A 16 24.14 1.46 -1.59
CA SER A 16 23.76 2.34 -2.70
C SER A 16 23.21 3.70 -2.24
N ASP A 17 22.62 3.77 -1.04
CA ASP A 17 22.02 4.98 -0.48
C ASP A 17 23.04 6.07 -0.16
N TRP A 18 24.20 5.72 0.40
CA TRP A 18 25.29 6.68 0.62
C TRP A 18 26.20 6.82 -0.60
N ALA A 19 26.43 5.75 -1.37
CA ALA A 19 27.29 5.79 -2.55
C ALA A 19 26.73 6.78 -3.59
N ALA A 20 25.41 6.76 -3.81
CA ALA A 20 24.74 7.67 -4.74
C ALA A 20 24.83 9.14 -4.34
N ARG A 21 25.12 9.48 -3.07
CA ARG A 21 25.31 10.88 -2.63
C ARG A 21 26.53 11.51 -3.28
N TYR A 22 27.56 10.71 -3.59
CA TYR A 22 28.75 11.19 -4.29
C TYR A 22 28.48 11.63 -5.73
N ARG A 23 27.28 11.35 -6.30
CA ARG A 23 26.85 11.93 -7.59
C ARG A 23 26.78 13.45 -7.59
N LEU A 24 26.61 14.08 -6.42
CA LEU A 24 26.71 15.53 -6.26
C LEU A 24 28.10 16.08 -6.62
N LEU A 25 29.14 15.24 -6.50
CA LEU A 25 30.53 15.57 -6.80
C LEU A 25 30.99 14.97 -8.14
N ASN A 26 30.45 13.80 -8.51
CA ASN A 26 30.78 13.09 -9.74
C ASN A 26 29.52 12.51 -10.41
N ALA A 27 28.97 13.22 -11.39
CA ALA A 27 27.74 12.82 -12.08
C ALA A 27 27.86 11.54 -12.92
N GLU A 28 29.08 11.04 -13.18
CA GLU A 28 29.34 9.80 -13.92
C GLU A 28 29.11 8.54 -13.07
N LEU A 29 29.11 8.65 -11.74
CA LEU A 29 28.81 7.52 -10.84
C LEU A 29 27.38 7.06 -11.04
N GLU A 30 27.09 5.76 -11.06
CA GLU A 30 25.73 5.23 -11.24
C GLU A 30 24.75 5.70 -10.14
N LYS A 31 23.45 5.78 -10.48
CA LYS A 31 22.40 6.00 -9.47
C LYS A 31 22.36 4.83 -8.49
N GLY A 32 21.98 5.10 -7.24
CA GLY A 32 21.79 4.04 -6.25
C GLY A 32 20.41 3.40 -6.39
N TYR A 33 20.34 2.08 -6.29
CA TYR A 33 19.07 1.34 -6.25
C TYR A 33 19.11 0.38 -5.08
N THR A 34 18.05 0.36 -4.28
CA THR A 34 17.93 -0.56 -3.15
C THR A 34 16.55 -1.15 -3.10
N LEU A 35 16.48 -2.47 -2.96
CA LEU A 35 15.25 -3.22 -2.77
C LEU A 35 15.18 -3.65 -1.32
N ILE A 36 14.23 -3.10 -0.58
CA ILE A 36 14.03 -3.40 0.85
C ILE A 36 12.64 -4.01 1.06
N THR A 37 12.47 -4.68 2.19
CA THR A 37 11.15 -5.10 2.68
C THR A 37 11.06 -4.92 4.19
N SER A 38 9.84 -4.72 4.69
CA SER A 38 9.56 -4.65 6.12
C SER A 38 9.64 -6.02 6.79
N THR A 39 10.06 -6.04 8.05
CA THR A 39 9.94 -7.27 8.87
C THR A 39 8.52 -7.47 9.39
N ASN A 40 8.18 -8.70 9.79
CA ASN A 40 6.90 -8.96 10.46
C ASN A 40 6.91 -8.51 11.93
N GLN A 41 8.10 -8.19 12.47
CA GLN A 41 8.34 -7.66 13.81
C GLN A 41 8.62 -6.16 13.75
N GLY A 42 8.42 -5.45 14.85
CA GLY A 42 8.56 -4.00 14.89
C GLY A 42 8.33 -3.39 16.27
N VAL A 43 7.84 -2.15 16.23
CA VAL A 43 7.52 -1.31 17.38
C VAL A 43 6.02 -1.08 17.39
N TYR A 44 5.37 -1.50 18.47
CA TYR A 44 3.95 -1.30 18.70
C TYR A 44 3.74 -0.20 19.72
N ALA A 45 2.84 0.74 19.43
CA ALA A 45 2.58 1.85 20.33
C ALA A 45 1.11 2.23 20.41
N GLU A 46 0.71 2.79 21.55
CA GLU A 46 -0.53 3.53 21.71
C GLU A 46 -0.21 5.02 21.75
N VAL A 47 -0.90 5.80 20.92
CA VAL A 47 -0.69 7.25 20.79
C VAL A 47 -1.93 8.02 21.21
N LYS A 48 -1.72 9.09 21.99
CA LYS A 48 -2.75 10.03 22.43
C LYS A 48 -2.27 11.47 22.24
N PRO A 49 -3.17 12.42 21.91
CA PRO A 49 -2.81 13.84 21.92
C PRO A 49 -2.45 14.30 23.34
N HIS A 50 -1.52 15.24 23.44
CA HIS A 50 -1.14 15.87 24.70
C HIS A 50 -1.07 17.40 24.50
N PRO A 51 -1.53 18.24 25.45
CA PRO A 51 -1.65 19.68 25.21
C PRO A 51 -0.34 20.41 24.86
N ASN A 52 0.80 19.99 25.42
CA ASN A 52 2.05 20.76 25.30
C ASN A 52 3.37 19.96 25.50
N ARG A 53 3.34 18.63 25.49
CA ARG A 53 4.54 17.81 25.78
C ARG A 53 4.63 16.59 24.88
N LEU A 54 5.86 16.23 24.52
CA LEU A 54 6.19 14.93 23.97
C LEU A 54 6.45 13.97 25.14
N ILE A 55 5.60 12.97 25.30
CA ILE A 55 5.73 11.95 26.34
C ILE A 55 6.04 10.61 25.67
N LEU A 56 7.12 9.96 26.11
CA LEU A 56 7.58 8.69 25.57
C LEU A 56 7.71 7.65 26.68
N LYS A 57 7.02 6.53 26.51
CA LYS A 57 7.25 5.29 27.24
C LYS A 57 7.69 4.24 26.23
N THR A 58 8.70 3.44 26.56
CA THR A 58 9.23 2.44 25.63
C THR A 58 9.41 1.11 26.34
N THR A 59 9.17 0.03 25.60
CA THR A 59 9.39 -1.34 26.03
C THR A 59 10.43 -1.94 25.10
N LEU A 60 11.55 -2.38 25.66
CA LEU A 60 12.64 -3.02 24.92
C LEU A 60 12.28 -4.47 24.57
N SER A 61 13.07 -5.09 23.69
CA SER A 61 12.87 -6.47 23.23
C SER A 61 12.96 -7.53 24.31
N ASP A 62 13.59 -7.23 25.44
CA ASP A 62 13.65 -8.10 26.62
C ASP A 62 12.47 -7.89 27.59
N GLY A 63 11.51 -7.03 27.23
CA GLY A 63 10.36 -6.65 28.04
C GLY A 63 10.64 -5.53 29.05
N THR A 64 11.88 -5.03 29.15
CA THR A 64 12.22 -3.93 30.06
C THR A 64 11.54 -2.64 29.62
N ARG A 65 10.87 -1.96 30.55
CA ARG A 65 10.13 -0.72 30.27
C ARG A 65 10.87 0.51 30.81
N HIS A 66 11.02 1.53 29.99
CA HIS A 66 11.62 2.82 30.35
C HIS A 66 10.63 3.98 30.17
N GLY A 67 10.76 5.00 31.02
CA GLY A 67 9.96 6.22 31.00
C GLY A 67 8.93 6.32 32.13
N PRO A 68 8.00 7.29 32.08
CA PRO A 68 7.83 8.25 30.98
C PRO A 68 8.96 9.28 30.93
N TYR A 69 9.48 9.51 29.73
CA TYR A 69 10.31 10.68 29.43
C TYR A 69 9.41 11.78 28.90
N SER A 70 9.62 13.00 29.34
CA SER A 70 8.68 14.09 29.07
C SER A 70 9.42 15.37 28.71
N LEU A 71 9.26 15.81 27.46
CA LEU A 71 9.88 17.02 26.92
C LEU A 71 8.80 18.05 26.61
N PRO A 72 9.03 19.35 26.90
CA PRO A 72 8.13 20.39 26.43
C PRO A 72 8.16 20.46 24.90
N MET A 73 7.01 20.73 24.27
CA MET A 73 6.93 21.00 22.84
C MET A 73 7.44 22.42 22.52
N GLU A 74 8.71 22.65 22.78
CA GLU A 74 9.44 23.89 22.52
C GLU A 74 10.65 23.58 21.64
N ARG A 75 10.84 24.35 20.57
CA ARG A 75 11.88 24.07 19.56
C ARG A 75 13.29 23.98 20.18
N SER A 76 13.63 24.89 21.10
CA SER A 76 14.93 24.91 21.78
C SER A 76 15.15 23.67 22.65
N ALA A 77 14.12 23.23 23.38
CA ALA A 77 14.22 22.06 24.25
C ALA A 77 14.34 20.75 23.46
N LEU A 78 13.57 20.61 22.39
CA LEU A 78 13.63 19.43 21.51
C LEU A 78 14.97 19.35 20.78
N LEU A 79 15.47 20.46 20.24
CA LEU A 79 16.77 20.51 19.56
C LEU A 79 17.91 20.17 20.54
N ALA A 80 17.91 20.75 21.73
CA ALA A 80 18.94 20.47 22.74
C ALA A 80 18.94 18.99 23.18
N GLU A 81 17.78 18.32 23.20
CA GLU A 81 17.72 16.88 23.48
C GLU A 81 18.17 16.04 22.28
N ALA A 82 17.82 16.43 21.06
CA ALA A 82 18.25 15.77 19.84
C ALA A 82 19.80 15.76 19.71
N GLU A 83 20.45 16.88 20.04
CA GLU A 83 21.90 17.05 19.93
C GLU A 83 22.69 16.27 21.00
N LYS A 84 22.10 15.94 22.17
CA LYS A 84 22.77 15.13 23.21
C LYS A 84 23.11 13.72 22.76
N GLY A 85 22.34 13.18 21.80
CA GLY A 85 22.37 11.77 21.45
C GLY A 85 21.77 10.87 22.55
N GLY A 86 21.55 9.60 22.20
CA GLY A 86 20.93 8.60 23.08
C GLY A 86 19.64 8.03 22.51
N PHE A 87 18.84 7.37 23.34
CA PHE A 87 17.61 6.73 22.88
C PHE A 87 16.51 7.76 22.50
N PHE A 88 16.36 8.82 23.30
CA PHE A 88 15.29 9.82 23.11
C PHE A 88 15.63 10.90 22.09
N SER A 89 16.90 11.02 21.67
CA SER A 89 17.32 12.05 20.73
C SER A 89 16.63 11.91 19.37
N TYR A 90 16.37 10.68 18.93
CA TYR A 90 15.66 10.41 17.68
C TYR A 90 14.24 10.99 17.71
N ALA A 91 13.49 10.68 18.77
CA ALA A 91 12.13 11.18 18.92
C ALA A 91 12.08 12.70 19.08
N ALA A 92 13.03 13.28 19.84
CA ALA A 92 13.16 14.72 19.99
C ALA A 92 13.50 15.41 18.65
N GLY A 93 14.40 14.83 17.85
CA GLY A 93 14.77 15.34 16.53
C GLY A 93 13.58 15.36 15.57
N VAL A 94 12.81 14.28 15.49
CA VAL A 94 11.60 14.23 14.64
C VAL A 94 10.56 15.23 15.12
N ALA A 95 10.27 15.29 16.42
CA ALA A 95 9.33 16.25 16.97
C ALA A 95 9.78 17.71 16.74
N TYR A 96 11.08 17.98 16.79
CA TYR A 96 11.66 19.29 16.44
C TYR A 96 11.36 19.67 14.99
N GLN A 97 11.60 18.75 14.05
CA GLN A 97 11.32 18.99 12.62
C GLN A 97 9.82 19.22 12.38
N ILE A 98 8.95 18.44 13.02
CA ILE A 98 7.50 18.60 12.88
C ILE A 98 7.02 19.92 13.47
N LEU A 99 7.45 20.28 14.69
CA LEU A 99 7.11 21.56 15.33
C LEU A 99 7.67 22.77 14.57
N THR A 100 8.72 22.57 13.78
CA THR A 100 9.30 23.62 12.93
C THR A 100 8.41 23.93 11.72
N ASN A 101 7.81 22.89 11.13
CA ASN A 101 7.08 22.99 9.87
C ASN A 101 5.54 23.01 10.04
N TYR A 102 5.03 22.50 11.16
CA TYR A 102 3.60 22.40 11.44
C TYR A 102 3.21 23.07 12.76
N ARG A 103 1.95 23.50 12.84
CA ARG A 103 1.33 23.98 14.08
C ARG A 103 0.71 22.80 14.82
N VAL A 104 1.50 22.15 15.67
CA VAL A 104 1.08 20.98 16.46
C VAL A 104 1.25 21.23 17.96
N GLN A 105 0.51 20.47 18.75
CA GLN A 105 0.71 20.33 20.19
C GLN A 105 1.52 19.07 20.50
N GLY A 106 1.48 18.58 21.73
CA GLY A 106 2.20 17.38 22.16
C GLY A 106 1.53 16.07 21.77
N VAL A 107 2.27 14.97 21.95
CA VAL A 107 1.75 13.61 21.83
C VAL A 107 2.32 12.76 22.96
N GLU A 108 1.52 11.85 23.48
CA GLU A 108 1.97 10.73 24.30
C GLU A 108 2.06 9.49 23.43
N ILE A 109 3.25 8.88 23.39
CA ILE A 109 3.53 7.64 22.67
C ILE A 109 3.96 6.61 23.70
N ASP A 110 3.11 5.60 23.92
CA ASP A 110 3.40 4.45 24.74
C ASP A 110 3.75 3.26 23.87
N ASN A 111 5.05 3.09 23.58
CA ASN A 111 5.55 1.89 22.95
C ASN A 111 5.48 0.72 23.96
N TYR A 112 4.40 -0.06 23.86
CA TYR A 112 4.06 -1.12 24.80
C TYR A 112 4.66 -2.49 24.45
N LEU A 113 5.12 -2.67 23.21
CA LEU A 113 5.78 -3.90 22.75
C LEU A 113 6.81 -3.56 21.66
N THR A 114 8.00 -4.13 21.78
CA THR A 114 8.99 -4.18 20.71
C THR A 114 9.44 -5.61 20.57
N ASP A 115 9.08 -6.28 19.49
CA ASP A 115 9.55 -7.65 19.18
C ASP A 115 10.66 -7.63 18.11
N LEU A 116 11.09 -6.44 17.70
CA LEU A 116 12.21 -6.23 16.80
C LEU A 116 13.56 -6.58 17.48
N PRO A 117 14.36 -7.49 16.91
CA PRO A 117 15.69 -7.80 17.43
C PRO A 117 16.63 -6.58 17.38
N VAL A 118 17.04 -6.08 18.54
CA VAL A 118 17.90 -4.89 18.68
C VAL A 118 19.32 -5.18 18.20
N LYS A 119 19.96 -4.21 17.52
CA LYS A 119 21.35 -4.23 17.02
C LYS A 119 21.69 -5.27 15.93
N LYS A 120 20.70 -5.85 15.25
CA LYS A 120 20.91 -6.86 14.19
C LYS A 120 20.74 -6.35 12.75
N GLY A 121 21.00 -5.06 12.51
CA GLY A 121 20.84 -4.47 11.16
C GLY A 121 19.38 -4.25 10.70
N LEU A 122 18.41 -4.33 11.63
CA LEU A 122 16.98 -4.19 11.35
C LEU A 122 16.41 -2.78 11.55
N SER A 123 17.29 -1.78 11.72
CA SER A 123 16.95 -0.34 11.75
C SER A 123 16.03 0.10 12.89
N SER A 124 16.31 -0.32 14.12
CA SER A 124 15.49 0.02 15.29
C SER A 124 15.37 1.53 15.57
N SER A 125 16.41 2.34 15.32
CA SER A 125 16.34 3.80 15.49
C SER A 125 15.41 4.44 14.46
N ALA A 126 15.51 4.03 13.20
CA ALA A 126 14.64 4.47 12.12
C ALA A 126 13.17 4.14 12.40
N ALA A 127 12.87 2.93 12.89
CA ALA A 127 11.51 2.54 13.25
C ALA A 127 10.90 3.46 14.34
N ILE A 128 11.71 3.90 15.31
CA ILE A 128 11.28 4.88 16.32
C ILE A 128 11.06 6.27 15.70
N SER A 129 11.97 6.73 14.84
CA SER A 129 11.82 8.01 14.15
C SER A 129 10.54 8.06 13.30
N VAL A 130 10.28 6.99 12.52
CA VAL A 130 9.06 6.81 11.74
C VAL A 130 7.83 6.74 12.64
N LEU A 131 7.90 6.02 13.77
CA LEU A 131 6.79 5.94 14.73
C LEU A 131 6.38 7.33 15.23
N VAL A 132 7.36 8.18 15.55
CA VAL A 132 7.10 9.54 16.02
C VAL A 132 6.50 10.38 14.89
N ALA A 133 7.05 10.31 13.68
CA ALA A 133 6.51 11.03 12.52
C ALA A 133 5.06 10.63 12.25
N ARG A 134 4.78 9.32 12.22
CA ARG A 134 3.45 8.74 12.06
C ARG A 134 2.51 9.13 13.20
N ALA A 135 2.98 9.13 14.45
CA ALA A 135 2.19 9.54 15.61
C ALA A 135 1.66 10.97 15.45
N PHE A 136 2.53 11.92 15.06
CA PHE A 136 2.11 13.28 14.78
C PHE A 136 1.21 13.38 13.55
N ASN A 137 1.59 12.70 12.45
CA ASN A 137 0.80 12.70 11.21
C ASN A 137 -0.65 12.31 11.47
N ARG A 138 -0.84 11.19 12.17
CA ARG A 138 -2.15 10.61 12.45
C ARG A 138 -2.91 11.39 13.53
N THR A 139 -2.23 11.94 14.53
CA THR A 139 -2.89 12.70 15.62
C THR A 139 -3.44 14.04 15.14
N TYR A 140 -2.74 14.71 14.24
CA TYR A 140 -3.09 16.06 13.78
C TYR A 140 -3.54 16.10 12.31
N ASP A 141 -3.75 14.94 11.68
CA ASP A 141 -4.05 14.78 10.25
C ASP A 141 -3.19 15.71 9.37
N LEU A 142 -1.86 15.63 9.54
CA LEU A 142 -0.89 16.53 8.87
C LEU A 142 -0.83 16.31 7.35
N LYS A 143 -1.68 15.42 6.81
CA LYS A 143 -1.78 15.09 5.39
C LYS A 143 -0.46 14.59 4.78
N MET A 144 0.48 14.10 5.60
CA MET A 144 1.74 13.57 5.09
C MET A 144 1.52 12.20 4.45
N THR A 145 2.11 12.00 3.27
CA THR A 145 2.23 10.67 2.65
C THR A 145 3.20 9.80 3.46
N THR A 146 3.22 8.47 3.22
CA THR A 146 4.22 7.57 3.82
C THR A 146 5.66 8.04 3.54
N ARG A 147 5.89 8.55 2.33
CA ARG A 147 7.16 9.18 1.96
C ARG A 147 7.45 10.43 2.79
N GLY A 148 6.43 11.23 3.09
CA GLY A 148 6.55 12.37 4.00
C GLY A 148 6.94 11.95 5.42
N GLU A 149 6.32 10.90 5.96
CA GLU A 149 6.71 10.32 7.25
C GLU A 149 8.18 9.86 7.25
N MET A 150 8.61 9.16 6.19
CA MET A 150 9.99 8.73 5.97
C MET A 150 10.97 9.92 5.95
N GLU A 151 10.61 10.99 5.24
CA GLU A 151 11.47 12.18 5.09
C GLU A 151 11.61 12.94 6.42
N TYR A 152 10.52 13.14 7.17
CA TYR A 152 10.59 13.76 8.50
C TYR A 152 11.33 12.90 9.52
N ALA A 153 11.20 11.57 9.43
CA ALA A 153 11.99 10.63 10.22
C ALA A 153 13.49 10.79 9.91
N TYR A 154 13.86 10.86 8.63
CA TYR A 154 15.24 11.09 8.20
C TYR A 154 15.78 12.43 8.69
N GLN A 155 15.05 13.53 8.51
CA GLN A 155 15.44 14.86 8.97
C GLN A 155 15.57 14.95 10.49
N GLY A 156 14.70 14.25 11.21
CA GLY A 156 14.80 14.15 12.66
C GLY A 156 16.07 13.43 13.09
N GLU A 157 16.41 12.33 12.42
CA GLU A 157 17.63 11.58 12.72
C GLU A 157 18.91 12.34 12.37
N THR A 158 18.93 13.12 11.27
CA THR A 158 20.08 13.98 10.91
C THR A 158 20.26 15.18 11.85
N THR A 159 19.26 15.49 12.68
CA THR A 159 19.37 16.47 13.77
C THR A 159 20.13 15.89 14.98
N THR A 160 20.33 14.56 15.02
CA THR A 160 21.10 13.89 16.08
C THR A 160 22.55 13.66 15.65
N PRO A 161 23.47 13.29 16.57
CA PRO A 161 24.82 12.86 16.20
C PRO A 161 24.90 11.57 15.36
N SER A 162 23.77 10.89 15.10
CA SER A 162 23.70 9.66 14.30
C SER A 162 24.03 9.93 12.83
N ARG A 163 24.77 9.01 12.20
CA ARG A 163 25.08 9.04 10.76
C ARG A 163 24.35 7.89 10.06
N CYS A 164 23.02 7.92 10.10
CA CYS A 164 22.18 6.90 9.49
C CYS A 164 22.07 7.10 7.97
N GLY A 165 21.98 5.98 7.24
CA GLY A 165 21.64 5.96 5.83
C GLY A 165 20.17 6.35 5.60
N ARG A 166 19.85 6.79 4.38
CA ARG A 166 18.48 7.13 3.97
C ARG A 166 17.61 5.89 3.77
N MET A 167 18.24 4.75 3.44
CA MET A 167 17.57 3.46 3.26
C MET A 167 16.79 3.03 4.52
N ASP A 168 17.31 3.33 5.71
CA ASP A 168 16.78 2.79 6.97
C ASP A 168 15.37 3.27 7.29
N GLN A 169 15.02 4.48 6.84
CA GLN A 169 13.68 5.04 7.01
C GLN A 169 12.63 4.39 6.12
N GLY A 170 13.05 3.54 5.17
CA GLY A 170 12.16 2.72 4.38
C GLY A 170 11.30 1.75 5.21
N CYS A 171 11.59 1.57 6.51
CA CYS A 171 10.68 0.93 7.47
C CYS A 171 9.34 1.67 7.66
N ALA A 172 9.19 2.88 7.12
CA ALA A 172 7.89 3.55 6.96
C ALA A 172 6.92 2.74 6.11
N TYR A 173 7.42 1.94 5.18
CA TYR A 173 6.63 1.09 4.30
C TYR A 173 6.44 -0.29 4.93
N GLN A 174 5.24 -0.86 4.77
CA GLN A 174 4.88 -2.20 5.28
C GLN A 174 4.90 -3.27 4.17
N ARG A 175 5.51 -2.94 3.03
CA ARG A 175 5.62 -3.77 1.84
C ARG A 175 7.03 -3.63 1.28
N PRO A 176 7.45 -4.53 0.39
CA PRO A 176 8.68 -4.32 -0.34
C PRO A 176 8.61 -3.00 -1.13
N VAL A 177 9.74 -2.30 -1.21
CA VAL A 177 9.85 -1.08 -2.02
C VAL A 177 11.19 -1.04 -2.75
N LEU A 178 11.17 -0.49 -3.96
CA LEU A 178 12.37 -0.09 -4.68
C LEU A 178 12.65 1.38 -4.38
N MET A 179 13.80 1.65 -3.78
CA MET A 179 14.30 3.00 -3.53
C MET A 179 15.36 3.36 -4.56
N THR A 180 15.21 4.51 -5.22
CA THR A 180 16.20 5.06 -6.15
C THR A 180 16.84 6.31 -5.54
N PHE A 181 18.17 6.39 -5.56
CA PHE A 181 18.95 7.48 -5.00
C PHE A 181 19.75 8.19 -6.11
N ASP A 182 19.61 9.51 -6.20
CA ASP A 182 20.34 10.36 -7.14
C ASP A 182 20.80 11.64 -6.41
N GLY A 183 22.00 11.58 -5.83
CA GLY A 183 22.46 12.62 -4.90
C GLY A 183 21.59 12.67 -3.65
N ASP A 184 20.97 13.83 -3.38
CA ASP A 184 20.01 14.01 -2.29
C ASP A 184 18.56 13.74 -2.71
N ARG A 185 18.30 13.42 -3.99
CA ARG A 185 16.96 13.02 -4.45
C ARG A 185 16.73 11.54 -4.18
N ILE A 186 15.55 11.23 -3.67
CA ILE A 186 15.06 9.85 -3.50
C ILE A 186 13.76 9.69 -4.29
N ASP A 187 13.59 8.54 -4.90
CA ASP A 187 12.29 8.05 -5.35
C ASP A 187 11.99 6.70 -4.69
N VAL A 188 10.71 6.42 -4.42
CA VAL A 188 10.28 5.16 -3.78
C VAL A 188 9.08 4.61 -4.50
N GLN A 189 9.17 3.36 -4.93
CA GLN A 189 8.13 2.63 -5.64
C GLN A 189 7.67 1.45 -4.79
N ASP A 190 6.37 1.41 -4.49
CA ASP A 190 5.73 0.27 -3.82
C ASP A 190 5.78 -0.97 -4.71
N LEU A 191 6.03 -2.13 -4.10
CA LEU A 191 6.09 -3.41 -4.80
C LEU A 191 5.06 -4.38 -4.21
N ASN A 192 4.23 -4.92 -5.10
CA ASN A 192 3.30 -5.99 -4.79
C ASN A 192 3.85 -7.32 -5.33
N VAL A 193 3.83 -8.36 -4.50
CA VAL A 193 4.22 -9.72 -4.92
C VAL A 193 2.97 -10.58 -5.09
N PRO A 194 2.88 -11.43 -6.13
CA PRO A 194 1.67 -12.21 -6.41
C PRO A 194 1.55 -13.48 -5.55
N LYS A 195 2.62 -13.86 -4.84
CA LYS A 195 2.69 -15.05 -3.99
C LYS A 195 3.52 -14.75 -2.76
N ASP A 196 3.31 -15.51 -1.69
CA ASP A 196 4.13 -15.40 -0.49
C ASP A 196 5.58 -15.83 -0.79
N LEU A 197 6.55 -15.03 -0.35
CA LEU A 197 7.96 -15.40 -0.34
C LEU A 197 8.44 -15.62 1.09
N TYR A 198 9.11 -16.74 1.30
CA TYR A 198 9.52 -17.19 2.63
C TYR A 198 11.01 -16.94 2.83
N LEU A 199 11.38 -16.04 3.74
CA LEU A 199 12.76 -15.73 4.06
C LEU A 199 13.13 -16.20 5.47
N VAL A 200 14.40 -16.52 5.65
CA VAL A 200 15.01 -16.82 6.96
C VAL A 200 16.18 -15.87 7.16
N ILE A 201 16.14 -15.09 8.24
CA ILE A 201 17.24 -14.21 8.62
C ILE A 201 17.98 -14.86 9.78
N VAL A 202 19.29 -14.97 9.67
CA VAL A 202 20.14 -15.68 10.63
C VAL A 202 21.06 -14.68 11.30
N ASP A 203 21.01 -14.62 12.62
CA ASP A 203 22.05 -13.95 13.41
C ASP A 203 23.25 -14.88 13.51
N LEU A 204 24.38 -14.46 12.94
CA LEU A 204 25.59 -15.26 12.91
C LEU A 204 26.26 -15.35 14.29
N GLY A 205 25.84 -14.54 15.27
CA GLY A 205 26.41 -14.52 16.62
C GLY A 205 27.89 -14.09 16.66
N ALA A 206 28.37 -13.51 15.57
CA ALA A 206 29.73 -13.06 15.38
C ALA A 206 29.79 -11.52 15.26
N GLY A 207 30.99 -10.97 15.45
CA GLY A 207 31.20 -9.52 15.47
C GLY A 207 31.68 -8.98 14.14
N LYS A 208 31.28 -7.75 13.82
CA LYS A 208 31.87 -6.94 12.74
C LYS A 208 31.99 -5.48 13.17
N ASP A 209 32.96 -4.76 12.61
CA ASP A 209 33.05 -3.31 12.72
C ASP A 209 32.41 -2.64 11.49
N THR A 210 31.12 -2.37 11.59
CA THR A 210 30.37 -1.66 10.53
C THR A 210 30.95 -0.28 10.23
N ARG A 211 31.52 0.43 11.22
CA ARG A 211 32.08 1.76 10.98
C ARG A 211 33.35 1.66 10.15
N LEU A 212 34.20 0.68 10.44
CA LEU A 212 35.40 0.41 9.64
C LEU A 212 35.04 0.04 8.20
N ILE A 213 34.07 -0.87 7.99
CA ILE A 213 33.62 -1.26 6.64
C ILE A 213 33.16 -0.02 5.85
N LEU A 214 32.22 0.74 6.42
CA LEU A 214 31.68 1.93 5.75
C LEU A 214 32.76 2.96 5.46
N ASN A 215 33.68 3.18 6.41
CA ASN A 215 34.80 4.07 6.22
C ASN A 215 35.67 3.62 5.04
N GLN A 216 36.15 2.38 5.03
CA GLN A 216 37.02 1.86 3.95
C GLN A 216 36.34 1.92 2.57
N LEU A 217 35.08 1.50 2.46
CA LEU A 217 34.35 1.55 1.20
C LEU A 217 34.10 2.98 0.71
N SER A 218 33.76 3.90 1.63
CA SER A 218 33.50 5.31 1.27
C SER A 218 34.76 6.07 0.84
N HIS A 219 35.95 5.63 1.24
CA HIS A 219 37.22 6.21 0.78
C HIS A 219 37.47 5.95 -0.71
N CYS A 220 36.80 4.96 -1.31
CA CYS A 220 36.89 4.69 -2.73
C CYS A 220 36.09 5.67 -3.59
N TYR A 221 35.42 6.67 -2.99
CA TYR A 221 34.60 7.67 -3.67
C TYR A 221 35.13 9.09 -3.39
N PRO A 222 34.83 10.10 -4.25
CA PRO A 222 34.02 10.03 -5.47
C PRO A 222 34.80 9.67 -6.76
N PHE A 223 36.13 9.75 -6.73
CA PHE A 223 36.99 9.51 -7.88
C PHE A 223 37.95 8.38 -7.56
N ALA A 224 37.98 7.34 -8.41
CA ALA A 224 38.85 6.19 -8.20
C ALA A 224 40.24 6.46 -8.79
N GLU A 225 41.28 6.34 -7.97
CA GLU A 225 42.68 6.50 -8.33
C GLU A 225 43.43 5.16 -8.44
N SER A 226 42.85 4.08 -7.89
CA SER A 226 43.41 2.72 -7.93
C SER A 226 42.44 1.70 -8.53
N GLU A 227 42.95 0.55 -8.99
CA GLU A 227 42.10 -0.54 -9.50
C GLU A 227 41.15 -1.06 -8.42
N LEU A 228 41.59 -1.10 -7.15
CA LEU A 228 40.75 -1.45 -6.02
C LEU A 228 39.53 -0.53 -5.90
N GLU A 229 39.75 0.78 -6.01
CA GLU A 229 38.66 1.76 -5.91
C GLU A 229 37.72 1.68 -7.11
N LYS A 230 38.25 1.41 -8.31
CA LYS A 230 37.43 1.16 -9.51
C LYS A 230 36.56 -0.08 -9.34
N ASP A 231 37.09 -1.16 -8.77
CA ASP A 231 36.33 -2.38 -8.50
C ASP A 231 35.20 -2.13 -7.48
N VAL A 232 35.48 -1.36 -6.43
CA VAL A 232 34.48 -0.95 -5.44
C VAL A 232 33.37 -0.13 -6.10
N GLN A 233 33.72 0.90 -6.88
CA GLN A 233 32.75 1.74 -7.58
C GLN A 233 31.97 0.96 -8.65
N HIS A 234 32.60 -0.01 -9.32
CA HIS A 234 31.95 -0.84 -10.32
C HIS A 234 30.88 -1.75 -9.70
N TYR A 235 31.21 -2.41 -8.57
CA TYR A 235 30.24 -3.24 -7.87
C TYR A 235 29.10 -2.41 -7.29
N LEU A 236 29.40 -1.38 -6.49
CA LEU A 236 28.40 -0.56 -5.80
C LEU A 236 27.59 0.34 -6.73
N GLY A 237 28.07 0.54 -7.96
CA GLY A 237 27.35 1.24 -9.03
C GLY A 237 26.68 0.27 -10.01
N PRO A 238 27.17 0.15 -11.27
CA PRO A 238 26.44 -0.55 -12.34
C PRO A 238 26.04 -2.00 -12.03
N LEU A 239 26.91 -2.78 -11.38
CA LEU A 239 26.64 -4.21 -11.17
C LEU A 239 25.55 -4.43 -10.10
N SER A 240 25.62 -3.73 -8.97
CA SER A 240 24.58 -3.76 -7.93
C SER A 240 23.25 -3.22 -8.46
N ALA A 241 23.29 -2.14 -9.25
CA ALA A 241 22.10 -1.59 -9.90
C ALA A 241 21.41 -2.62 -10.82
N GLN A 242 22.19 -3.31 -11.66
CA GLN A 242 21.68 -4.37 -12.53
C GLN A 242 21.03 -5.50 -11.74
N ILE A 243 21.75 -6.06 -10.75
CA ILE A 243 21.24 -7.18 -9.94
C ILE A 243 19.96 -6.77 -9.20
N THR A 244 19.91 -5.54 -8.67
CA THR A 244 18.74 -5.03 -7.95
C THR A 244 17.52 -4.87 -8.87
N GLN A 245 17.71 -4.43 -10.11
CA GLN A 245 16.63 -4.33 -11.09
C GLN A 245 16.12 -5.70 -11.55
N GLU A 246 17.03 -6.65 -11.79
CA GLU A 246 16.67 -8.06 -12.07
C GLU A 246 15.87 -8.66 -10.91
N ALA A 247 16.28 -8.41 -9.67
CA ALA A 247 15.59 -8.88 -8.47
C ALA A 247 14.21 -8.23 -8.28
N HIS A 248 14.10 -6.93 -8.58
CA HIS A 248 12.82 -6.23 -8.57
C HIS A 248 11.82 -6.88 -9.53
N GLN A 249 12.25 -7.21 -10.76
CA GLN A 249 11.40 -7.91 -11.72
C GLN A 249 11.02 -9.32 -11.23
N ALA A 250 11.99 -10.09 -10.72
CA ALA A 250 11.72 -11.43 -10.19
C ALA A 250 10.71 -11.42 -9.03
N LEU A 251 10.75 -10.41 -8.15
CA LEU A 251 9.74 -10.24 -7.10
C LEU A 251 8.35 -9.92 -7.66
N ARG A 252 8.25 -9.04 -8.67
CA ARG A 252 6.96 -8.74 -9.35
C ARG A 252 6.33 -9.97 -9.95
N ASP A 253 7.15 -10.88 -10.46
CA ASP A 253 6.71 -12.12 -11.09
C ASP A 253 6.44 -13.24 -10.05
N GLY A 254 6.79 -13.01 -8.77
CA GLY A 254 6.71 -14.01 -7.71
C GLY A 254 7.69 -15.18 -7.88
N ASP A 255 8.81 -14.96 -8.58
CA ASP A 255 9.83 -15.97 -8.89
C ASP A 255 10.88 -16.04 -7.78
N ALA A 256 10.55 -16.77 -6.71
CA ALA A 256 11.43 -17.00 -5.57
C ALA A 256 12.76 -17.70 -5.95
N GLU A 257 12.75 -18.54 -6.99
CA GLU A 257 13.94 -19.26 -7.44
C GLU A 257 14.95 -18.28 -8.05
N THR A 258 14.49 -17.41 -8.95
CA THR A 258 15.34 -16.38 -9.55
C THR A 258 15.85 -15.39 -8.49
N VAL A 259 15.01 -14.98 -7.54
CA VAL A 259 15.45 -14.16 -6.38
C VAL A 259 16.60 -14.85 -5.63
N GLY A 260 16.49 -16.14 -5.35
CA GLY A 260 17.55 -16.90 -4.67
C GLY A 260 18.85 -16.96 -5.46
N LYS A 261 18.78 -17.24 -6.77
CA LYS A 261 19.94 -17.23 -7.66
C LYS A 261 20.62 -15.86 -7.68
N LEU A 262 19.84 -14.78 -7.71
CA LEU A 262 20.34 -13.41 -7.65
C LEU A 262 20.98 -13.09 -6.30
N MET A 263 20.46 -13.59 -5.18
CA MET A 263 21.12 -13.43 -3.87
C MET A 263 22.52 -14.05 -3.88
N THR A 264 22.64 -15.28 -4.38
CA THR A 264 23.93 -15.99 -4.49
C THR A 264 24.90 -15.27 -5.43
N ARG A 265 24.42 -14.77 -6.58
CA ARG A 265 25.20 -13.93 -7.50
C ARG A 265 25.66 -12.64 -6.81
N ALA A 266 24.76 -11.95 -6.12
CA ALA A 266 25.07 -10.71 -5.40
C ALA A 266 26.17 -10.92 -4.36
N GLN A 267 26.11 -12.01 -3.60
CA GLN A 267 27.15 -12.37 -2.63
C GLN A 267 28.49 -12.65 -3.33
N THR A 268 28.47 -13.46 -4.39
CA THR A 268 29.70 -13.87 -5.09
C THR A 268 30.43 -12.66 -5.69
N GLU A 269 29.68 -11.74 -6.31
CA GLU A 269 30.25 -10.50 -6.84
C GLU A 269 30.66 -9.54 -5.71
N PHE A 270 29.92 -9.49 -4.60
CA PHE A 270 30.33 -8.70 -3.42
C PHE A 270 31.71 -9.17 -2.94
N ASP A 271 31.87 -10.48 -2.77
CA ASP A 271 33.09 -11.08 -2.23
C ASP A 271 34.28 -10.75 -3.12
N LYS A 272 34.11 -10.94 -4.43
CA LYS A 272 35.14 -10.70 -5.44
C LYS A 272 35.60 -9.24 -5.46
N HIS A 273 34.67 -8.29 -5.41
CA HIS A 273 34.96 -6.88 -5.64
C HIS A 273 35.24 -6.08 -4.35
N LEU A 274 34.63 -6.46 -3.21
CA LEU A 274 34.65 -5.63 -2.00
C LEU A 274 35.51 -6.20 -0.87
N ILE A 275 35.77 -7.51 -0.80
CA ILE A 275 36.68 -8.08 0.22
C ILE A 275 38.05 -7.39 0.23
N PRO A 276 38.70 -7.13 -0.92
CA PRO A 276 40.02 -6.49 -0.92
C PRO A 276 40.05 -5.10 -0.28
N ALA A 277 38.93 -4.38 -0.24
CA ALA A 277 38.85 -3.04 0.35
C ALA A 277 38.80 -3.07 1.89
N CYS A 278 38.28 -4.14 2.49
CA CYS A 278 38.23 -4.29 3.94
C CYS A 278 38.36 -5.77 4.37
N PRO A 279 39.50 -6.42 4.09
CA PRO A 279 39.63 -7.87 4.23
C PRO A 279 39.43 -8.33 5.67
N SER A 280 39.85 -7.52 6.65
CA SER A 280 39.70 -7.83 8.07
C SER A 280 38.24 -8.03 8.53
N GLN A 281 37.27 -7.48 7.79
CA GLN A 281 35.84 -7.55 8.13
C GLN A 281 35.02 -8.32 7.10
N LEU A 282 35.37 -8.20 5.81
CA LEU A 282 34.56 -8.71 4.70
C LEU A 282 34.90 -10.14 4.29
N THR A 283 36.03 -10.71 4.71
CA THR A 283 36.32 -12.14 4.49
C THR A 283 35.29 -13.06 5.17
N ALA A 284 34.62 -12.58 6.23
CA ALA A 284 33.39 -13.14 6.78
C ALA A 284 33.31 -14.70 6.84
N PRO A 285 34.26 -15.38 7.50
CA PRO A 285 34.31 -16.84 7.51
C PRO A 285 33.06 -17.50 8.11
N VAL A 286 32.39 -16.85 9.07
CA VAL A 286 31.16 -17.38 9.68
C VAL A 286 30.02 -17.27 8.68
N LEU A 287 29.86 -16.13 7.99
CA LEU A 287 28.88 -15.96 6.93
C LEU A 287 29.01 -17.05 5.86
N HIS A 288 30.21 -17.25 5.31
CA HIS A 288 30.41 -18.24 4.26
C HIS A 288 30.24 -19.69 4.76
N LYS A 289 30.53 -19.97 6.03
CA LYS A 289 30.20 -21.27 6.63
C LYS A 289 28.70 -21.53 6.61
N VAL A 290 27.88 -20.53 6.96
CA VAL A 290 26.42 -20.67 7.00
C VAL A 290 25.83 -20.72 5.58
N LEU A 291 26.28 -19.85 4.67
CA LEU A 291 25.80 -19.83 3.28
C LEU A 291 26.06 -21.16 2.54
N ASN A 292 27.21 -21.79 2.82
CA ASN A 292 27.60 -23.06 2.22
C ASN A 292 27.23 -24.29 3.09
N TYR A 293 26.41 -24.11 4.11
CA TYR A 293 26.05 -25.22 5.00
C TYR A 293 25.18 -26.22 4.24
N GLU A 294 25.70 -27.43 4.00
CA GLU A 294 25.07 -28.43 3.12
C GLU A 294 23.65 -28.84 3.57
N PRO A 295 23.36 -29.05 4.87
CA PRO A 295 22.04 -29.50 5.31
C PRO A 295 20.88 -28.58 4.96
N ILE A 296 21.11 -27.28 4.79
CA ILE A 296 20.04 -26.33 4.43
C ILE A 296 19.82 -26.19 2.91
N GLN A 297 20.79 -26.59 2.08
CA GLN A 297 20.74 -26.38 0.62
C GLN A 297 19.50 -26.99 -0.07
N PRO A 298 18.99 -28.17 0.34
CA PRO A 298 17.78 -28.72 -0.26
C PRO A 298 16.52 -27.85 -0.05
N TYR A 299 16.51 -26.95 0.93
CA TYR A 299 15.35 -26.20 1.39
C TYR A 299 15.36 -24.72 0.97
N ILE A 300 16.45 -24.24 0.37
CA ILE A 300 16.62 -22.84 -0.05
C ILE A 300 16.80 -22.72 -1.57
N TRP A 301 16.50 -21.53 -2.12
CA TRP A 301 16.88 -21.16 -3.48
C TRP A 301 18.22 -20.40 -3.54
N GLY A 302 18.63 -19.77 -2.43
CA GLY A 302 19.89 -19.04 -2.30
C GLY A 302 19.92 -18.14 -1.07
N GLY A 303 21.03 -17.43 -0.88
CA GLY A 303 21.22 -16.54 0.26
C GLY A 303 22.43 -15.62 0.12
N LYS A 304 22.50 -14.63 1.00
CA LYS A 304 23.57 -13.62 1.08
C LYS A 304 23.66 -13.01 2.48
N GLY A 305 24.71 -12.26 2.77
CA GLY A 305 24.79 -11.43 3.96
C GLY A 305 23.90 -10.18 3.89
N VAL A 306 23.68 -9.56 5.05
CA VAL A 306 22.73 -8.43 5.24
C VAL A 306 23.44 -7.16 5.68
N GLY A 307 22.96 -6.01 5.19
CA GLY A 307 23.41 -4.68 5.62
C GLY A 307 24.86 -4.43 5.20
N SER A 308 25.74 -4.07 6.14
CA SER A 308 27.15 -3.80 5.80
C SER A 308 27.99 -5.05 5.47
N GLN A 309 27.37 -6.21 5.19
CA GLN A 309 28.03 -7.52 5.03
C GLN A 309 28.89 -7.93 6.24
N GLY A 310 29.87 -8.82 6.08
CA GLY A 310 30.66 -9.36 7.19
C GLY A 310 29.91 -10.38 8.04
N ASP A 311 30.51 -10.80 9.15
CA ASP A 311 29.97 -11.82 10.08
C ASP A 311 28.84 -11.29 10.99
N GLY A 312 27.93 -10.47 10.46
CA GLY A 312 26.78 -9.95 11.20
C GLY A 312 25.53 -10.81 11.07
N SER A 313 24.96 -10.88 9.87
CA SER A 313 23.71 -11.61 9.63
C SER A 313 23.66 -12.13 8.19
N ALA A 314 22.98 -13.25 8.00
CA ALA A 314 22.68 -13.82 6.69
C ALA A 314 21.17 -13.80 6.44
N GLN A 315 20.79 -13.83 5.17
CA GLN A 315 19.42 -14.02 4.73
C GLN A 315 19.34 -15.12 3.67
N PHE A 316 18.26 -15.89 3.71
CA PHE A 316 17.96 -16.96 2.78
C PHE A 316 16.54 -16.82 2.27
N ILE A 317 16.31 -17.25 1.04
CA ILE A 317 14.97 -17.49 0.51
C ILE A 317 14.70 -19.00 0.48
N ALA A 318 13.69 -19.43 1.24
CA ALA A 318 13.24 -20.81 1.33
C ALA A 318 12.28 -21.14 0.18
N LYS A 319 12.17 -22.42 -0.14
CA LYS A 319 11.31 -22.89 -1.25
C LYS A 319 9.82 -22.69 -0.98
N ASP A 320 9.42 -22.86 0.27
CA ASP A 320 8.04 -22.79 0.75
C ASP A 320 8.02 -22.63 2.28
N LYS A 321 6.83 -22.57 2.86
CA LYS A 321 6.60 -22.44 4.31
C LYS A 321 7.19 -23.58 5.13
N GLU A 322 7.15 -24.82 4.62
CA GLU A 322 7.67 -26.00 5.33
C GLU A 322 9.20 -25.98 5.33
N SER A 323 9.79 -25.72 4.16
CA SER A 323 11.22 -25.53 3.96
C SER A 323 11.77 -24.40 4.84
N GLN A 324 11.04 -23.29 5.00
CA GLN A 324 11.40 -22.22 5.93
C GLN A 324 11.54 -22.72 7.38
N GLY A 325 10.58 -23.54 7.83
CA GLY A 325 10.65 -24.17 9.16
C GLY A 325 11.85 -25.09 9.30
N ARG A 326 12.11 -25.94 8.29
CA ARG A 326 13.25 -26.86 8.29
C ARG A 326 14.60 -26.14 8.32
N VAL A 327 14.76 -25.05 7.57
CA VAL A 327 15.98 -24.25 7.60
C VAL A 327 16.22 -23.67 9.00
N ILE A 328 15.18 -23.12 9.63
CA ILE A 328 15.27 -22.58 10.99
C ILE A 328 15.69 -23.67 11.98
N GLU A 329 15.01 -24.82 11.97
CA GLU A 329 15.31 -25.96 12.85
C GLU A 329 16.77 -26.42 12.71
N ILE A 330 17.24 -26.60 11.47
CA ILE A 330 18.61 -27.05 11.18
C ILE A 330 19.64 -26.04 11.68
N ILE A 331 19.44 -24.74 11.43
CA ILE A 331 20.39 -23.71 11.85
C ILE A 331 20.43 -23.58 13.37
N GLU A 332 19.28 -23.58 14.03
CA GLU A 332 19.22 -23.48 15.49
C GLU A 332 19.82 -24.72 16.17
N GLN A 333 19.54 -25.91 15.64
CA GLN A 333 20.06 -27.18 16.17
C GLN A 333 21.55 -27.35 15.91
N ASP A 334 21.99 -27.23 14.66
CA ASP A 334 23.33 -27.66 14.25
C ASP A 334 24.36 -26.54 14.39
N LEU A 335 23.94 -25.28 14.21
CA LEU A 335 24.83 -24.12 14.25
C LEU A 335 24.66 -23.27 15.51
N GLN A 336 23.63 -23.52 16.33
CA GLN A 336 23.34 -22.78 17.56
C GLN A 336 23.18 -21.26 17.33
N MET A 337 22.61 -20.90 16.17
CA MET A 337 22.38 -19.52 15.73
C MET A 337 20.89 -19.20 15.78
N SER A 338 20.53 -17.99 16.20
CA SER A 338 19.12 -17.58 16.27
C SER A 338 18.60 -17.18 14.89
N CYS A 339 17.41 -17.66 14.53
CA CYS A 339 16.75 -17.30 13.28
C CYS A 339 15.56 -16.36 13.51
N LEU A 340 15.28 -15.54 12.51
CA LEU A 340 14.06 -14.76 12.40
C LEU A 340 13.30 -15.20 11.15
N LYS A 341 12.03 -15.53 11.36
CA LYS A 341 11.09 -15.82 10.28
C LYS A 341 10.61 -14.51 9.65
N LEU A 342 10.72 -14.44 8.32
CA LEU A 342 10.19 -13.33 7.52
C LEU A 342 9.34 -13.89 6.38
N VAL A 343 8.13 -13.37 6.22
CA VAL A 343 7.29 -13.65 5.06
C VAL A 343 6.98 -12.32 4.38
N ILE A 344 7.33 -12.23 3.09
CA ILE A 344 6.79 -11.19 2.22
C ILE A 344 5.44 -11.73 1.74
N GLU A 345 4.37 -11.20 2.30
CA GLU A 345 3.01 -11.65 2.00
C GLU A 345 2.59 -11.22 0.60
N ALA A 346 1.86 -12.11 -0.08
CA ALA A 346 1.21 -11.79 -1.34
C ALA A 346 0.26 -10.61 -1.18
N GLY A 347 0.25 -9.73 -2.17
CA GLY A 347 -0.84 -8.78 -2.33
C GLY A 347 -2.17 -9.52 -2.38
N ARG A 348 -3.13 -9.08 -1.57
CA ARG A 348 -4.50 -9.63 -1.65
C ARG A 348 -5.13 -9.21 -2.98
N HIS A 349 -5.23 -10.14 -3.92
CA HIS A 349 -5.94 -9.95 -5.18
C HIS A 349 -7.41 -9.60 -4.93
N VAL A 350 -7.95 -8.70 -5.75
CA VAL A 350 -9.35 -8.29 -5.67
C VAL A 350 -10.19 -9.30 -6.43
N ARG A 351 -10.82 -10.23 -5.71
CA ARG A 351 -11.66 -11.28 -6.33
C ARG A 351 -13.15 -11.12 -6.09
N LYS A 352 -13.54 -10.25 -5.17
CA LYS A 352 -14.94 -9.98 -4.81
C LYS A 352 -15.35 -8.58 -5.25
N ALA A 353 -16.57 -8.45 -5.76
CA ALA A 353 -17.22 -7.15 -5.97
C ALA A 353 -18.51 -7.02 -5.16
N VAL A 354 -18.82 -5.80 -4.75
CA VAL A 354 -20.05 -5.41 -4.07
C VAL A 354 -20.72 -4.32 -4.89
N ILE A 355 -22.00 -4.50 -5.22
CA ILE A 355 -22.79 -3.54 -5.99
C ILE A 355 -24.10 -3.25 -5.24
N PRO A 356 -24.23 -2.06 -4.63
CA PRO A 356 -25.47 -1.66 -3.99
C PRO A 356 -26.58 -1.35 -5.02
N ALA A 357 -27.68 -2.08 -4.91
CA ALA A 357 -28.87 -2.03 -5.78
C ALA A 357 -30.18 -1.94 -4.95
N ALA A 358 -30.09 -1.56 -3.68
CA ALA A 358 -31.21 -1.56 -2.75
C ALA A 358 -31.98 -0.22 -2.70
N GLY A 359 -31.60 0.78 -3.51
CA GLY A 359 -32.23 2.11 -3.49
C GLY A 359 -33.64 2.13 -4.10
N PHE A 360 -34.52 3.00 -3.59
CA PHE A 360 -35.87 3.13 -4.14
C PHE A 360 -35.92 3.89 -5.48
N GLY A 361 -34.91 4.71 -5.78
CA GLY A 361 -34.88 5.51 -7.01
C GLY A 361 -35.94 6.62 -7.02
N THR A 362 -36.08 7.37 -5.93
CA THR A 362 -37.08 8.45 -5.76
C THR A 362 -37.05 9.50 -6.88
N ARG A 363 -35.85 9.80 -7.41
CA ARG A 363 -35.63 10.75 -8.52
C ARG A 363 -36.21 10.28 -9.86
N LEU A 364 -36.54 9.00 -9.99
CA LEU A 364 -37.15 8.38 -11.18
C LEU A 364 -38.62 7.99 -10.95
N PHE A 365 -39.21 8.44 -9.84
CA PHE A 365 -40.62 8.19 -9.57
C PHE A 365 -41.51 8.89 -10.63
N PRO A 366 -42.58 8.25 -11.15
CA PRO A 366 -43.17 6.98 -10.73
C PRO A 366 -42.61 5.73 -11.43
N ALA A 367 -41.66 5.85 -12.38
CA ALA A 367 -41.14 4.70 -13.11
C ALA A 367 -40.46 3.68 -12.18
N SER A 368 -39.69 4.18 -11.20
CA SER A 368 -39.02 3.34 -10.19
C SER A 368 -39.96 2.55 -9.27
N LYS A 369 -41.22 2.98 -9.14
CA LYS A 369 -42.27 2.22 -8.44
C LYS A 369 -42.73 1.00 -9.25
N ALA A 370 -42.72 1.10 -10.58
CA ALA A 370 -43.16 0.02 -11.47
C ALA A 370 -42.05 -1.01 -11.73
N MET A 371 -40.81 -0.55 -11.85
CA MET A 371 -39.63 -1.39 -12.09
C MET A 371 -38.40 -0.76 -11.46
N LYS A 372 -37.51 -1.59 -10.89
CA LYS A 372 -36.25 -1.11 -10.32
C LYS A 372 -35.36 -0.47 -11.38
N LYS A 373 -34.72 0.65 -11.04
CA LYS A 373 -33.87 1.41 -11.98
C LYS A 373 -32.70 0.57 -12.51
N GLU A 374 -32.20 -0.34 -11.68
CA GLU A 374 -31.14 -1.29 -11.99
C GLU A 374 -31.55 -2.25 -13.13
N LEU A 375 -32.86 -2.44 -13.36
CA LEU A 375 -33.41 -3.25 -14.43
C LEU A 375 -33.79 -2.44 -15.68
N PHE A 376 -33.52 -1.14 -15.70
CA PHE A 376 -33.78 -0.30 -16.87
C PHE A 376 -32.92 -0.76 -18.06
N PRO A 377 -33.49 -0.82 -19.28
CA PRO A 377 -32.78 -1.33 -20.45
C PRO A 377 -31.76 -0.30 -20.98
N VAL A 378 -30.53 -0.74 -21.15
CA VAL A 378 -29.46 -0.01 -21.84
C VAL A 378 -28.98 -0.79 -23.05
N ILE A 379 -28.32 -0.11 -23.99
CA ILE A 379 -27.75 -0.71 -25.19
C ILE A 379 -26.23 -0.61 -25.06
N ASP A 380 -25.55 -1.75 -25.02
CA ASP A 380 -24.10 -1.80 -24.95
C ASP A 380 -23.45 -1.70 -26.35
N LYS A 381 -22.12 -1.74 -26.40
CA LYS A 381 -21.32 -1.73 -27.64
C LYS A 381 -21.64 -2.88 -28.61
N SER A 382 -22.23 -3.98 -28.13
CA SER A 382 -22.67 -5.09 -28.99
C SER A 382 -24.02 -4.80 -29.68
N GLY A 383 -24.67 -3.70 -29.32
CA GLY A 383 -26.01 -3.34 -29.81
C GLY A 383 -27.13 -4.10 -29.10
N ARG A 384 -26.82 -4.85 -28.03
CA ARG A 384 -27.80 -5.65 -27.29
C ARG A 384 -28.45 -4.80 -26.20
N ALA A 385 -29.79 -4.80 -26.19
CA ALA A 385 -30.55 -4.25 -25.09
C ALA A 385 -30.48 -5.21 -23.89
N LYS A 386 -30.02 -4.74 -22.73
CA LYS A 386 -29.92 -5.52 -21.49
C LYS A 386 -30.17 -4.64 -20.26
N PRO A 387 -30.56 -5.23 -19.10
CA PRO A 387 -30.66 -4.50 -17.85
C PRO A 387 -29.34 -3.84 -17.44
N ALA A 388 -29.39 -2.61 -16.92
CA ALA A 388 -28.19 -1.87 -16.49
C ALA A 388 -27.34 -2.67 -15.48
N ILE A 389 -27.96 -3.32 -14.50
CA ILE A 389 -27.24 -4.13 -13.51
C ILE A 389 -26.44 -5.27 -14.14
N MET A 390 -26.92 -5.85 -15.25
CA MET A 390 -26.19 -6.88 -15.98
C MET A 390 -24.88 -6.31 -16.53
N ALA A 391 -24.91 -5.12 -17.12
CA ALA A 391 -23.72 -4.45 -17.65
C ALA A 391 -22.71 -4.10 -16.54
N ILE A 392 -23.18 -3.74 -15.34
CA ILE A 392 -22.30 -3.48 -14.19
C ILE A 392 -21.66 -4.78 -13.68
N VAL A 393 -22.40 -5.89 -13.65
CA VAL A 393 -21.85 -7.21 -13.30
C VAL A 393 -20.83 -7.66 -14.36
N GLU A 394 -21.13 -7.48 -15.66
CA GLU A 394 -20.18 -7.77 -16.75
C GLU A 394 -18.89 -6.94 -16.61
N GLU A 395 -18.99 -5.65 -16.28
CA GLU A 395 -17.84 -4.78 -16.02
C GLU A 395 -16.95 -5.31 -14.88
N ALA A 396 -17.56 -5.76 -13.78
CA ALA A 396 -16.83 -6.39 -12.67
C ALA A 396 -16.12 -7.68 -13.10
N ILE A 397 -16.81 -8.59 -13.78
CA ILE A 397 -16.23 -9.86 -14.25
C ILE A 397 -15.09 -9.61 -15.25
N ASN A 398 -15.24 -8.64 -16.16
CA ASN A 398 -14.19 -8.25 -17.10
C ASN A 398 -12.94 -7.66 -16.41
N ALA A 399 -13.08 -7.15 -15.18
CA ALA A 399 -11.95 -6.68 -14.37
C ALA A 399 -11.16 -7.82 -13.69
N GLY A 400 -11.63 -9.07 -13.80
CA GLY A 400 -11.03 -10.25 -13.16
C GLY A 400 -11.71 -10.63 -11.84
N ILE A 401 -12.88 -10.08 -11.53
CA ILE A 401 -13.65 -10.45 -10.34
C ILE A 401 -14.25 -11.85 -10.52
N GLU A 402 -14.16 -12.67 -9.48
CA GLU A 402 -14.64 -14.05 -9.45
C GLU A 402 -16.05 -14.13 -8.88
N GLU A 403 -16.36 -13.33 -7.86
CA GLU A 403 -17.63 -13.36 -7.13
C GLU A 403 -18.23 -11.95 -6.99
N VAL A 404 -19.53 -11.80 -7.21
CA VAL A 404 -20.25 -10.52 -7.14
C VAL A 404 -21.38 -10.60 -6.13
N CYS A 405 -21.43 -9.66 -5.19
CA CYS A 405 -22.52 -9.48 -4.24
C CYS A 405 -23.38 -8.29 -4.65
N LEU A 406 -24.65 -8.55 -4.95
CA LEU A 406 -25.66 -7.52 -5.15
C LEU A 406 -26.39 -7.28 -3.84
N ILE A 407 -26.33 -6.05 -3.32
CA ILE A 407 -27.11 -5.66 -2.13
C ILE A 407 -28.46 -5.15 -2.61
N ILE A 408 -29.53 -5.87 -2.30
CA ILE A 408 -30.90 -5.59 -2.78
C ILE A 408 -31.85 -5.37 -1.60
N GLN A 409 -33.07 -4.86 -1.83
CA GLN A 409 -34.08 -4.90 -0.77
C GLN A 409 -34.60 -6.33 -0.61
N SER A 410 -34.98 -6.72 0.61
CA SER A 410 -35.50 -8.07 0.86
C SER A 410 -36.72 -8.42 -0.01
N GLY A 411 -37.59 -7.45 -0.29
CA GLY A 411 -38.73 -7.61 -1.19
C GLY A 411 -38.41 -7.82 -2.68
N ASP A 412 -37.16 -7.60 -3.11
CA ASP A 412 -36.75 -7.73 -4.52
C ASP A 412 -36.01 -9.04 -4.82
N THR A 413 -35.80 -9.90 -3.82
CA THR A 413 -34.99 -11.13 -3.96
C THR A 413 -35.47 -12.01 -5.11
N GLU A 414 -36.76 -12.31 -5.17
CA GLU A 414 -37.34 -13.14 -6.23
C GLU A 414 -37.14 -12.53 -7.63
N LEU A 415 -37.20 -11.20 -7.74
CA LEU A 415 -37.04 -10.49 -9.00
C LEU A 415 -35.62 -10.67 -9.56
N PHE A 416 -34.61 -10.46 -8.72
CA PHE A 416 -33.21 -10.59 -9.13
C PHE A 416 -32.80 -12.06 -9.30
N GLU A 417 -33.29 -12.98 -8.47
CA GLU A 417 -33.06 -14.43 -8.64
C GLU A 417 -33.70 -14.95 -9.93
N SER A 418 -34.92 -14.52 -10.26
CA SER A 418 -35.57 -14.88 -11.51
C SER A 418 -34.79 -14.39 -12.73
N PHE A 419 -34.13 -13.23 -12.65
CA PHE A 419 -33.35 -12.70 -13.76
C PHE A 419 -32.00 -13.39 -13.94
N PHE A 420 -31.20 -13.53 -12.87
CA PHE A 420 -29.84 -14.06 -12.96
C PHE A 420 -29.78 -15.59 -12.89
N LYS A 421 -30.67 -16.24 -12.15
CA LYS A 421 -30.53 -17.67 -11.80
C LYS A 421 -31.54 -18.58 -12.49
N THR A 422 -32.58 -18.02 -13.13
CA THR A 422 -33.67 -18.81 -13.71
C THR A 422 -33.74 -18.63 -15.23
N PRO A 423 -33.62 -19.70 -16.02
CA PRO A 423 -33.78 -19.60 -17.46
C PRO A 423 -35.23 -19.30 -17.86
N PRO A 424 -35.47 -18.75 -19.06
CA PRO A 424 -36.82 -18.62 -19.61
C PRO A 424 -37.55 -19.98 -19.64
N ARG A 425 -38.87 -19.97 -19.49
CA ARG A 425 -39.69 -21.19 -19.67
C ARG A 425 -39.39 -21.82 -21.03
N ILE A 426 -39.41 -23.15 -21.10
CA ILE A 426 -39.01 -23.92 -22.29
C ILE A 426 -39.74 -23.48 -23.58
N GLU A 427 -41.01 -23.08 -23.46
CA GLU A 427 -41.81 -22.58 -24.58
C GLU A 427 -41.31 -21.25 -25.17
N HIS A 428 -40.73 -20.38 -24.33
CA HIS A 428 -40.09 -19.14 -24.77
C HIS A 428 -38.67 -19.41 -25.24
N TYR A 429 -37.92 -20.26 -24.52
CA TYR A 429 -36.56 -20.65 -24.90
C TYR A 429 -36.48 -21.24 -26.31
N ASN A 430 -37.40 -22.14 -26.66
CA ASN A 430 -37.46 -22.76 -27.98
C ASN A 430 -37.81 -21.78 -29.12
N LYS A 431 -38.33 -20.59 -28.80
CA LYS A 431 -38.60 -19.52 -29.78
C LYS A 431 -37.39 -18.59 -29.99
N LEU A 432 -36.35 -18.70 -29.16
CA LEU A 432 -35.13 -17.92 -29.29
C LEU A 432 -34.28 -18.43 -30.47
N SER A 433 -33.54 -17.51 -31.10
CA SER A 433 -32.47 -17.89 -32.03
C SER A 433 -31.38 -18.68 -31.30
N LYS A 434 -30.56 -19.42 -32.04
CA LYS A 434 -29.39 -20.13 -31.45
C LYS A 434 -28.45 -19.20 -30.69
N GLU A 435 -28.25 -17.99 -31.21
CA GLU A 435 -27.45 -16.95 -30.55
C GLU A 435 -28.05 -16.54 -29.19
N ASN A 436 -29.38 -16.34 -29.12
CA ASN A 436 -30.03 -15.97 -27.87
C ASN A 436 -30.15 -17.15 -26.90
N GLN A 437 -30.20 -18.40 -27.38
CA GLN A 437 -30.09 -19.58 -26.53
C GLN A 437 -28.72 -19.66 -25.85
N ALA A 438 -27.63 -19.48 -26.61
CA ALA A 438 -26.28 -19.39 -26.06
C ALA A 438 -26.13 -18.21 -25.09
N TYR A 439 -26.81 -17.08 -25.35
CA TYR A 439 -26.84 -15.95 -24.43
C TYR A 439 -27.57 -16.25 -23.11
N CYS A 440 -28.59 -17.13 -23.13
CA CYS A 440 -29.20 -17.61 -21.88
C CYS A 440 -28.21 -18.44 -21.06
N ASP A 441 -27.41 -19.30 -21.69
CA ASP A 441 -26.36 -20.07 -21.00
C ASP A 441 -25.32 -19.12 -20.38
N TYR A 442 -24.90 -18.09 -21.11
CA TYR A 442 -24.03 -17.04 -20.60
C TYR A 442 -24.63 -16.29 -19.40
N LEU A 443 -25.92 -15.93 -19.45
CA LEU A 443 -26.59 -15.27 -18.33
C LEU A 443 -26.63 -16.16 -17.07
N LEU A 444 -26.84 -17.47 -17.22
CA LEU A 444 -26.79 -18.41 -16.10
C LEU A 444 -25.37 -18.57 -15.54
N GLU A 445 -24.35 -18.60 -16.41
CA GLU A 445 -22.95 -18.58 -15.99
C GLU A 445 -22.65 -17.31 -15.18
N LEU A 446 -23.08 -16.15 -15.67
CA LEU A 446 -22.96 -14.88 -14.96
C LEU A 446 -23.66 -14.93 -13.60
N GLY A 447 -24.90 -15.43 -13.58
CA GLY A 447 -25.70 -15.58 -12.36
C GLY A 447 -25.13 -16.56 -11.34
N SER A 448 -24.34 -17.54 -11.77
CA SER A 448 -23.64 -18.47 -10.86
C SER A 448 -22.57 -17.77 -10.01
N LYS A 449 -22.07 -16.62 -10.48
CA LYS A 449 -21.10 -15.77 -9.76
C LYS A 449 -21.78 -14.70 -8.89
N VAL A 450 -23.11 -14.60 -8.94
CA VAL A 450 -23.89 -13.56 -8.25
C VAL A 450 -24.54 -14.10 -6.97
N THR A 451 -24.19 -13.47 -5.85
CA THR A 451 -24.82 -13.64 -4.54
C THR A 451 -25.67 -12.42 -4.19
N PHE A 452 -26.81 -12.65 -3.53
CA PHE A 452 -27.70 -11.58 -3.08
C PHE A 452 -27.58 -11.42 -1.56
N VAL A 453 -27.39 -10.18 -1.13
CA VAL A 453 -27.44 -9.78 0.29
C VAL A 453 -28.53 -8.74 0.45
N THR A 454 -29.29 -8.80 1.53
CA THR A 454 -30.43 -7.91 1.73
C THR A 454 -30.10 -6.71 2.60
N GLN A 455 -30.59 -5.54 2.20
CA GLN A 455 -30.72 -4.36 3.04
C GLN A 455 -32.20 -4.19 3.39
N ASP A 456 -32.56 -4.47 4.64
CA ASP A 456 -33.97 -4.39 5.08
C ASP A 456 -34.44 -2.96 5.30
N VAL A 457 -33.54 -2.06 5.73
CA VAL A 457 -33.83 -0.65 5.98
C VAL A 457 -32.86 0.25 5.20
N GLN A 458 -33.40 1.21 4.47
CA GLN A 458 -32.64 2.15 3.64
C GLN A 458 -32.06 3.29 4.48
N GLU A 459 -31.00 3.03 5.23
CA GLU A 459 -30.39 4.02 6.14
C GLU A 459 -29.20 4.79 5.54
N GLY A 460 -28.97 4.65 4.23
CA GLY A 460 -27.89 5.32 3.51
C GLY A 460 -26.96 4.38 2.75
N PHE A 461 -26.05 4.96 1.97
CA PHE A 461 -25.09 4.23 1.13
C PHE A 461 -24.07 3.45 1.97
N GLY A 462 -23.55 4.03 3.05
CA GLY A 462 -22.64 3.35 3.97
C GLY A 462 -23.29 2.13 4.63
N HIS A 463 -24.56 2.25 5.05
CA HIS A 463 -25.31 1.11 5.57
C HIS A 463 -25.49 0.00 4.54
N ALA A 464 -25.81 0.33 3.29
CA ALA A 464 -25.93 -0.66 2.22
C ALA A 464 -24.62 -1.46 2.07
N VAL A 465 -23.47 -0.76 2.00
CA VAL A 465 -22.15 -1.41 1.94
C VAL A 465 -21.91 -2.30 3.17
N TYR A 466 -22.22 -1.83 4.38
CA TYR A 466 -22.06 -2.59 5.63
C TYR A 466 -22.85 -3.91 5.66
N CYS A 467 -24.00 -4.01 4.97
CA CYS A 467 -24.75 -5.26 4.87
C CYS A 467 -23.91 -6.40 4.25
N ALA A 468 -22.95 -6.10 3.38
CA ALA A 468 -22.11 -7.10 2.73
C ALA A 468 -20.92 -7.60 3.58
N ARG A 469 -20.70 -7.07 4.79
CA ARG A 469 -19.49 -7.32 5.61
C ARG A 469 -19.16 -8.81 5.81
N GLU A 470 -20.19 -9.63 6.09
CA GLU A 470 -20.01 -11.06 6.39
C GLU A 470 -19.65 -11.85 5.13
N TRP A 471 -20.23 -11.47 3.99
CA TRP A 471 -19.94 -12.09 2.70
C TRP A 471 -18.55 -11.70 2.18
N VAL A 472 -18.16 -10.44 2.33
CA VAL A 472 -16.82 -9.96 1.95
C VAL A 472 -15.75 -10.62 2.83
N GLY A 473 -15.96 -10.65 4.15
CA GLY A 473 -14.99 -11.17 5.11
C GLY A 473 -13.77 -10.25 5.23
N ASN A 474 -12.59 -10.84 5.44
CA ASN A 474 -11.32 -10.11 5.58
C ASN A 474 -10.57 -10.03 4.24
N GLU A 475 -11.24 -9.59 3.17
CA GLU A 475 -10.66 -9.51 1.83
C GLU A 475 -10.91 -8.12 1.23
N PRO A 476 -9.98 -7.57 0.42
CA PRO A 476 -10.26 -6.38 -0.36
C PRO A 476 -11.34 -6.67 -1.39
N PHE A 477 -12.16 -5.67 -1.69
CA PHE A 477 -13.28 -5.83 -2.61
C PHE A 477 -13.44 -4.61 -3.51
N LEU A 478 -13.94 -4.87 -4.72
CA LEU A 478 -14.34 -3.86 -5.68
C LEU A 478 -15.76 -3.37 -5.33
N LEU A 479 -15.92 -2.12 -4.93
CA LEU A 479 -17.22 -1.48 -4.77
C LEU A 479 -17.57 -0.71 -6.04
N MET A 480 -18.74 -0.98 -6.61
CA MET A 480 -19.27 -0.24 -7.76
C MET A 480 -20.67 0.28 -7.48
N LEU A 481 -20.99 1.48 -7.94
CA LEU A 481 -22.34 2.03 -7.80
C LEU A 481 -23.31 1.32 -8.76
N GLY A 482 -24.45 0.83 -8.24
CA GLY A 482 -25.45 0.09 -9.01
C GLY A 482 -26.27 0.93 -9.99
N ASP A 483 -26.09 2.26 -9.99
CA ASP A 483 -26.74 3.21 -10.90
C ASP A 483 -25.77 3.95 -11.82
N HIS A 484 -24.53 3.46 -11.92
CA HIS A 484 -23.54 4.02 -12.83
C HIS A 484 -23.03 2.95 -13.79
N LEU A 485 -23.10 3.25 -15.08
CA LEU A 485 -22.48 2.47 -16.14
C LEU A 485 -21.13 3.06 -16.51
N TYR A 486 -20.20 2.22 -16.95
CA TYR A 486 -18.82 2.59 -17.19
C TYR A 486 -18.41 2.23 -18.60
N GLY A 487 -17.97 3.23 -19.36
CA GLY A 487 -17.46 3.08 -20.72
C GLY A 487 -15.99 3.47 -20.75
N SER A 488 -15.13 2.58 -21.23
CA SER A 488 -13.68 2.83 -21.25
C SER A 488 -13.25 3.53 -22.53
N ASP A 489 -12.24 4.40 -22.45
CA ASP A 489 -11.59 4.95 -23.65
C ASP A 489 -10.33 4.13 -24.04
N GLU A 490 -10.06 3.03 -23.33
CA GLU A 490 -8.95 2.10 -23.57
C GLU A 490 -9.45 0.65 -23.77
N GLU A 491 -8.55 -0.26 -24.14
CA GLU A 491 -8.86 -1.70 -24.29
C GLU A 491 -9.32 -2.33 -22.96
N LYS A 492 -8.71 -1.92 -21.85
CA LYS A 492 -9.06 -2.37 -20.49
C LYS A 492 -10.33 -1.68 -20.02
N CYS A 493 -11.23 -2.41 -19.38
CA CYS A 493 -12.42 -1.80 -18.77
C CYS A 493 -12.06 -0.87 -17.59
N CYS A 494 -12.96 0.06 -17.25
CA CYS A 494 -12.74 1.05 -16.20
C CYS A 494 -12.45 0.41 -14.85
N ALA A 495 -13.18 -0.65 -14.50
CA ALA A 495 -12.96 -1.40 -13.27
C ALA A 495 -11.58 -2.06 -13.24
N ARG A 496 -11.09 -2.61 -14.37
CA ARG A 496 -9.75 -3.19 -14.46
C ARG A 496 -8.66 -2.15 -14.21
N GLN A 497 -8.81 -0.93 -14.72
CA GLN A 497 -7.84 0.15 -14.49
C GLN A 497 -7.69 0.45 -12.98
N VAL A 498 -8.81 0.52 -12.23
CA VAL A 498 -8.78 0.77 -10.78
C VAL A 498 -8.23 -0.44 -10.00
N VAL A 499 -8.55 -1.67 -10.41
CA VAL A 499 -7.98 -2.89 -9.83
C VAL A 499 -6.46 -2.93 -10.03
N GLU A 500 -5.95 -2.61 -11.21
CA GLU A 500 -4.51 -2.58 -11.48
C GLU A 500 -3.80 -1.48 -10.69
N ALA A 501 -4.43 -0.31 -10.53
CA ALA A 501 -3.90 0.73 -9.65
C ALA A 501 -3.81 0.25 -8.19
N TYR A 502 -4.79 -0.50 -7.71
CA TYR A 502 -4.72 -1.15 -6.39
C TYR A 502 -3.59 -2.20 -6.33
N GLU A 503 -3.43 -3.03 -7.37
CA GLU A 503 -2.35 -4.01 -7.45
C GLU A 503 -0.97 -3.34 -7.44
N GLN A 504 -0.85 -2.12 -7.99
CA GLN A 504 0.37 -1.30 -7.96
C GLN A 504 0.63 -0.71 -6.57
N VAL A 505 -0.37 -0.08 -5.94
CA VAL A 505 -0.15 0.70 -4.69
C VAL A 505 -0.37 -0.09 -3.40
N GLY A 506 -1.09 -1.22 -3.46
CA GLY A 506 -1.29 -2.13 -2.34
C GLY A 506 -2.20 -1.63 -1.22
N HIS A 507 -2.96 -0.56 -1.41
CA HIS A 507 -3.93 -0.04 -0.44
C HIS A 507 -5.14 0.51 -1.17
N SER A 508 -6.20 0.88 -0.44
CA SER A 508 -7.48 1.28 -1.04
C SER A 508 -7.32 2.34 -2.14
N VAL A 509 -8.02 2.13 -3.26
CA VAL A 509 -8.00 3.00 -4.43
C VAL A 509 -9.41 3.45 -4.81
N VAL A 510 -9.56 4.72 -5.18
CA VAL A 510 -10.81 5.28 -5.71
C VAL A 510 -10.57 5.70 -7.16
N GLY A 511 -11.47 5.29 -8.06
CA GLY A 511 -11.52 5.86 -9.40
C GLY A 511 -11.95 7.32 -9.32
N LEU A 512 -11.29 8.19 -10.06
CA LEU A 512 -11.51 9.64 -10.08
C LEU A 512 -11.82 10.12 -11.50
N LYS A 513 -12.47 11.28 -11.57
CA LYS A 513 -12.68 12.03 -12.82
C LYS A 513 -12.57 13.52 -12.57
N LYS A 514 -12.00 14.24 -13.55
CA LYS A 514 -12.03 15.70 -13.62
C LYS A 514 -13.47 16.18 -13.88
N THR A 515 -13.97 17.04 -13.00
CA THR A 515 -15.35 17.52 -13.01
C THR A 515 -15.37 19.04 -12.89
N PRO A 516 -16.14 19.73 -13.74
CA PRO A 516 -16.37 21.17 -13.62
C PRO A 516 -17.01 21.54 -12.28
N ILE A 517 -16.65 22.71 -11.74
CA ILE A 517 -17.12 23.22 -10.45
C ILE A 517 -18.66 23.22 -10.30
N GLU A 518 -19.38 23.46 -11.40
CA GLU A 518 -20.85 23.53 -11.43
C GLU A 518 -21.53 22.20 -11.05
N LEU A 519 -20.83 21.08 -11.21
CA LEU A 519 -21.37 19.74 -10.99
C LEU A 519 -20.99 19.13 -9.64
N LEU A 520 -20.16 19.79 -8.83
CA LEU A 520 -19.58 19.22 -7.60
C LEU A 520 -20.60 18.84 -6.55
N SER A 521 -21.70 19.58 -6.45
CA SER A 521 -22.77 19.32 -5.47
C SER A 521 -23.42 17.94 -5.62
N ASN A 522 -23.16 17.23 -6.72
CA ASN A 522 -23.68 15.89 -7.00
C ASN A 522 -22.75 14.77 -6.51
N PHE A 523 -21.48 15.05 -6.24
CA PHE A 523 -20.45 14.00 -6.07
C PHE A 523 -19.57 14.22 -4.84
N GLY A 524 -19.03 13.12 -4.30
CA GLY A 524 -17.88 13.19 -3.41
C GLY A 524 -16.66 13.73 -4.16
N CYS A 525 -15.92 14.64 -3.53
CA CYS A 525 -14.69 15.24 -4.05
C CYS A 525 -13.49 14.72 -3.24
N VAL A 526 -12.32 14.73 -3.88
CA VAL A 526 -11.06 14.43 -3.22
C VAL A 526 -10.02 15.49 -3.54
N THR A 527 -9.06 15.67 -2.64
CA THR A 527 -7.82 16.39 -2.92
C THR A 527 -6.60 15.59 -2.45
N GLY A 528 -5.42 15.92 -2.97
CA GLY A 528 -4.21 15.16 -2.71
C GLY A 528 -2.99 15.68 -3.43
N THR A 529 -1.93 14.87 -3.40
CA THR A 529 -0.68 15.16 -4.10
C THR A 529 -0.46 14.13 -5.21
N TRP A 530 -0.10 14.59 -6.41
CA TRP A 530 0.21 13.69 -7.52
C TRP A 530 1.42 12.80 -7.20
N LYS A 531 1.24 11.48 -7.35
CA LYS A 531 2.34 10.50 -7.45
C LYS A 531 2.78 10.37 -8.89
N GLU A 532 1.80 10.29 -9.80
CA GLU A 532 1.97 10.37 -11.24
C GLU A 532 0.99 11.44 -11.74
N GLU A 533 1.52 12.50 -12.34
CA GLU A 533 0.73 13.64 -12.81
C GLU A 533 -0.43 13.18 -13.71
N ASP A 534 -1.63 13.67 -13.43
CA ASP A 534 -2.87 13.35 -14.15
C ASP A 534 -3.30 11.87 -14.18
N SER A 535 -2.66 11.00 -13.39
CA SER A 535 -2.95 9.56 -13.36
C SER A 535 -3.19 9.05 -11.95
N LEU A 536 -2.20 9.19 -11.05
CA LEU A 536 -2.21 8.58 -9.72
C LEU A 536 -2.01 9.65 -8.64
N LEU A 537 -2.99 9.76 -7.74
CA LEU A 537 -3.04 10.70 -6.64
C LEU A 537 -2.82 9.98 -5.31
N SER A 538 -2.04 10.57 -4.41
CA SER A 538 -2.11 10.25 -2.98
C SER A 538 -3.19 11.10 -2.35
N VAL A 539 -4.33 10.50 -2.00
CA VAL A 539 -5.49 11.23 -1.47
C VAL A 539 -5.19 11.71 -0.05
N THR A 540 -5.47 12.99 0.21
CA THR A 540 -5.28 13.64 1.51
C THR A 540 -6.61 14.01 2.16
N GLU A 541 -7.70 14.06 1.41
CA GLU A 541 -9.03 14.35 1.96
C GLU A 541 -10.12 13.80 1.06
N PHE A 542 -11.18 13.29 1.68
CA PHE A 542 -12.48 13.06 1.05
C PHE A 542 -13.50 14.05 1.59
N TYR A 543 -14.34 14.59 0.72
CA TYR A 543 -15.41 15.48 1.12
C TYR A 543 -16.70 15.19 0.34
N GLU A 544 -17.81 15.01 1.05
CA GLU A 544 -19.10 14.68 0.42
C GLU A 544 -19.82 15.94 -0.07
N LYS A 545 -19.99 16.06 -1.39
CA LYS A 545 -20.83 17.07 -2.05
C LYS A 545 -20.54 18.49 -1.52
N PRO A 546 -19.31 19.00 -1.74
CA PRO A 546 -18.94 20.36 -1.35
C PRO A 546 -19.74 21.38 -2.16
N ASP A 547 -19.95 22.55 -1.57
CA ASP A 547 -20.27 23.74 -2.36
C ASP A 547 -19.01 24.27 -3.07
N ALA A 548 -19.23 25.16 -4.03
CA ALA A 548 -18.16 25.69 -4.88
C ALA A 548 -17.13 26.51 -4.09
N GLU A 549 -17.57 27.27 -3.08
CA GLU A 549 -16.70 28.13 -2.27
C GLU A 549 -15.73 27.29 -1.46
N TYR A 550 -16.25 26.31 -0.72
CA TYR A 550 -15.44 25.37 0.04
C TYR A 550 -14.47 24.58 -0.85
N ALA A 551 -14.94 24.13 -2.02
CA ALA A 551 -14.10 23.36 -2.94
C ALA A 551 -12.88 24.16 -3.43
N MET A 552 -13.07 25.42 -3.84
CA MET A 552 -11.98 26.29 -4.30
C MET A 552 -10.93 26.54 -3.22
N GLU A 553 -11.34 26.68 -1.97
CA GLU A 553 -10.42 26.97 -0.86
C GLU A 553 -9.66 25.74 -0.36
N HIS A 554 -10.27 24.55 -0.43
CA HIS A 554 -9.78 23.37 0.30
C HIS A 554 -9.54 22.12 -0.55
N LEU A 555 -10.18 22.00 -1.71
CA LEU A 555 -10.24 20.74 -2.46
C LEU A 555 -9.59 20.81 -3.85
N HIS A 556 -9.04 21.97 -4.24
CA HIS A 556 -8.27 22.07 -5.47
C HIS A 556 -6.96 21.28 -5.36
N VAL A 557 -6.47 20.78 -6.49
CA VAL A 557 -5.24 20.01 -6.59
C VAL A 557 -4.27 20.77 -7.46
N ASP A 558 -3.06 20.98 -6.95
CA ASP A 558 -2.00 21.69 -7.67
C ASP A 558 -1.77 21.12 -9.07
N GLY A 559 -1.63 22.01 -10.06
CA GLY A 559 -1.43 21.65 -11.46
C GLY A 559 -2.72 21.44 -12.27
N MET A 560 -3.90 21.43 -11.63
CA MET A 560 -5.18 21.35 -12.35
C MET A 560 -5.70 22.73 -12.78
N ASP A 561 -6.57 22.73 -13.80
CA ASP A 561 -7.34 23.91 -14.18
C ASP A 561 -8.19 24.41 -12.99
N ILE A 562 -8.32 25.73 -12.88
CA ILE A 562 -8.92 26.40 -11.69
C ILE A 562 -10.40 26.03 -11.46
N ASP A 563 -11.11 25.65 -12.52
CA ASP A 563 -12.53 25.29 -12.51
C ASP A 563 -12.76 23.77 -12.53
N GLN A 564 -11.69 22.97 -12.45
CA GLN A 564 -11.74 21.51 -12.43
C GLN A 564 -11.37 20.96 -11.05
N PHE A 565 -12.10 19.93 -10.65
CA PHE A 565 -11.89 19.22 -9.39
C PHE A 565 -11.95 17.71 -9.60
N LEU A 566 -11.33 16.96 -8.71
CA LEU A 566 -11.38 15.50 -8.74
C LEU A 566 -12.58 15.02 -7.95
N THR A 567 -13.50 14.34 -8.64
CA THR A 567 -14.67 13.68 -8.02
C THR A 567 -14.57 12.18 -8.13
N VAL A 568 -15.29 11.49 -7.25
CA VAL A 568 -15.38 10.03 -7.26
C VAL A 568 -16.07 9.54 -8.54
N PHE A 569 -15.41 8.59 -9.22
CA PHE A 569 -15.90 7.93 -10.43
C PHE A 569 -16.92 6.83 -10.12
N GLY A 570 -17.11 6.44 -8.86
CA GLY A 570 -18.07 5.40 -8.49
C GLY A 570 -17.52 3.96 -8.54
N ILE A 571 -16.23 3.81 -8.78
CA ILE A 571 -15.49 2.54 -8.66
C ILE A 571 -14.46 2.71 -7.55
N TYR A 572 -14.40 1.75 -6.64
CA TYR A 572 -13.46 1.75 -5.52
C TYR A 572 -12.92 0.34 -5.33
N VAL A 573 -11.64 0.20 -5.00
CA VAL A 573 -11.12 -1.00 -4.36
C VAL A 573 -10.85 -0.64 -2.91
N ILE A 574 -11.53 -1.33 -1.98
CA ILE A 574 -11.53 -0.95 -0.56
C ILE A 574 -11.04 -2.12 0.28
N GLN A 575 -10.20 -1.83 1.28
CA GLN A 575 -9.80 -2.79 2.29
C GLN A 575 -10.93 -3.06 3.32
N PRO A 576 -11.04 -4.28 3.87
CA PRO A 576 -12.16 -4.69 4.74
C PRO A 576 -12.29 -3.86 6.04
N GLN A 577 -11.24 -3.15 6.45
CA GLN A 577 -11.21 -2.25 7.59
C GLN A 577 -12.27 -1.14 7.49
N ILE A 578 -12.78 -0.83 6.29
CA ILE A 578 -13.93 0.05 6.10
C ILE A 578 -15.15 -0.38 6.94
N PHE A 579 -15.33 -1.69 7.14
CA PHE A 579 -16.46 -2.21 7.91
C PHE A 579 -16.36 -1.87 9.39
N GLU A 580 -15.16 -1.72 9.94
CA GLU A 580 -14.98 -1.27 11.33
C GLU A 580 -15.43 0.19 11.51
N PHE A 581 -15.09 1.06 10.56
CA PHE A 581 -15.54 2.46 10.59
C PHE A 581 -17.05 2.58 10.38
N LEU A 582 -17.61 1.81 9.44
CA LEU A 582 -19.06 1.73 9.22
C LEU A 582 -19.78 1.21 10.46
N GLU A 583 -19.27 0.17 11.11
CA GLU A 583 -19.81 -0.38 12.35
C GLU A 583 -19.81 0.66 13.48
N GLN A 584 -18.71 1.42 13.62
CA GLN A 584 -18.60 2.49 14.60
C GLN A 584 -19.65 3.57 14.36
N ASN A 585 -19.80 4.04 13.11
CA ASN A 585 -20.81 5.04 12.77
C ASN A 585 -22.23 4.53 13.03
N ILE A 586 -22.54 3.29 12.65
CA ILE A 586 -23.85 2.67 12.87
C ILE A 586 -24.14 2.52 14.37
N THR A 587 -23.20 1.96 15.13
CA THR A 587 -23.36 1.71 16.58
C THR A 587 -23.56 3.00 17.37
N HIS A 588 -22.85 4.06 17.01
CA HIS A 588 -22.94 5.37 17.68
C HIS A 588 -23.96 6.32 17.03
N ASN A 589 -24.69 5.85 16.01
CA ASN A 589 -25.67 6.64 15.25
C ASN A 589 -25.11 7.96 14.68
N LEU A 590 -23.87 7.91 14.18
CA LEU A 590 -23.20 9.04 13.53
C LEU A 590 -23.68 9.14 12.09
N ARG A 591 -24.51 10.13 11.81
CA ARG A 591 -25.16 10.33 10.50
C ARG A 591 -24.82 11.68 9.90
N GLU A 592 -24.64 11.68 8.59
CA GLU A 592 -24.46 12.88 7.79
C GLU A 592 -25.68 13.08 6.91
N ARG A 593 -26.30 14.26 7.00
CA ARG A 593 -27.53 14.59 6.27
C ARG A 593 -28.66 13.55 6.51
N GLY A 594 -28.67 12.92 7.68
CA GLY A 594 -29.69 11.93 8.08
C GLY A 594 -29.38 10.48 7.70
N GLU A 595 -28.26 10.22 7.04
CA GLU A 595 -27.89 8.90 6.51
C GLU A 595 -26.52 8.44 7.04
N PHE A 596 -26.30 7.13 7.08
CA PHE A 596 -24.96 6.56 7.22
C PHE A 596 -24.23 6.68 5.88
N GLN A 597 -23.31 7.64 5.78
CA GLN A 597 -22.53 7.89 4.57
C GLN A 597 -21.27 7.04 4.51
N LEU A 598 -20.83 6.72 3.30
CA LEU A 598 -19.57 6.02 3.07
C LEU A 598 -18.37 7.00 3.10
N THR A 599 -18.55 8.23 2.63
CA THR A 599 -17.47 9.20 2.38
C THR A 599 -16.64 9.54 3.62
N SER A 600 -17.27 9.73 4.79
CA SER A 600 -16.54 9.92 6.05
C SER A 600 -15.75 8.69 6.49
N CYS A 601 -16.33 7.50 6.31
CA CYS A 601 -15.62 6.25 6.60
C CYS A 601 -14.42 6.03 5.65
N LEU A 602 -14.51 6.49 4.39
CA LEU A 602 -13.38 6.50 3.46
C LEU A 602 -12.29 7.47 3.91
N ASP A 603 -12.66 8.65 4.44
CA ASP A 603 -11.67 9.59 5.00
C ASP A 603 -11.00 9.04 6.26
N ASP A 604 -11.73 8.33 7.12
CA ASP A 604 -11.16 7.67 8.29
C ASP A 604 -10.26 6.48 7.90
N LEU A 605 -10.64 5.72 6.88
CA LEU A 605 -9.78 4.69 6.29
C LEU A 605 -8.50 5.30 5.69
N ARG A 606 -8.61 6.42 4.97
CA ARG A 606 -7.46 7.20 4.48
C ARG A 606 -6.56 7.63 5.63
N LYS A 607 -7.12 8.15 6.72
CA LYS A 607 -6.34 8.53 7.91
C LYS A 607 -5.64 7.33 8.51
N ALA A 608 -6.24 6.15 8.54
CA ALA A 608 -5.63 4.96 9.13
C ALA A 608 -4.52 4.37 8.24
N GLU A 609 -4.81 4.15 6.96
CA GLU A 609 -4.00 3.28 6.09
C GLU A 609 -3.44 3.99 4.85
N GLY A 610 -3.86 5.24 4.60
CA GLY A 610 -3.65 5.91 3.33
C GLY A 610 -4.72 5.53 2.30
N PHE A 611 -4.78 6.29 1.22
CA PHE A 611 -5.73 6.07 0.13
C PHE A 611 -5.14 6.66 -1.16
N SER A 612 -5.29 5.95 -2.28
CA SER A 612 -4.87 6.42 -3.59
C SER A 612 -6.06 6.71 -4.49
N GLY A 613 -5.91 7.68 -5.39
CA GLY A 613 -6.89 8.04 -6.39
C GLY A 613 -6.33 7.74 -7.78
N TYR A 614 -7.12 7.13 -8.65
CA TYR A 614 -6.72 6.87 -10.03
C TYR A 614 -7.66 7.59 -10.99
N VAL A 615 -7.14 8.48 -11.84
CA VAL A 615 -7.95 9.20 -12.83
C VAL A 615 -8.32 8.22 -13.94
N VAL A 616 -9.57 7.76 -13.95
CA VAL A 616 -10.03 6.73 -14.86
C VAL A 616 -10.10 7.27 -16.28
N LYS A 617 -9.52 6.54 -17.23
CA LYS A 617 -9.59 6.85 -18.65
C LYS A 617 -10.85 6.24 -19.24
N GLY A 618 -11.94 6.94 -19.00
CA GLY A 618 -13.26 6.55 -19.46
C GLY A 618 -14.34 7.51 -19.00
N ARG A 619 -15.57 7.12 -19.32
CA ARG A 619 -16.78 7.85 -19.02
C ARG A 619 -17.67 7.04 -18.09
N ARG A 620 -18.35 7.78 -17.23
CA ARG A 620 -19.36 7.27 -16.32
C ARG A 620 -20.71 7.85 -16.71
N PHE A 621 -21.72 7.00 -16.75
CA PHE A 621 -23.08 7.33 -17.14
C PHE A 621 -24.04 7.07 -15.97
N ASP A 622 -24.73 8.11 -15.48
CA ASP A 622 -25.67 8.02 -14.36
C ASP A 622 -27.07 7.64 -14.89
N ILE A 623 -27.63 6.53 -14.43
CA ILE A 623 -29.00 6.10 -14.78
C ILE A 623 -30.04 6.51 -13.73
N GLY A 624 -29.63 7.23 -12.69
CA GLY A 624 -30.43 7.66 -11.55
C GLY A 624 -31.23 8.96 -11.75
N LEU A 625 -31.05 9.64 -12.88
CA LEU A 625 -31.77 10.86 -13.26
C LEU A 625 -32.42 10.70 -14.64
N PRO A 626 -33.63 11.25 -14.89
CA PRO A 626 -34.33 11.04 -16.17
C PRO A 626 -33.55 11.46 -17.42
N GLU A 627 -32.95 12.66 -17.42
CA GLU A 627 -32.21 13.15 -18.59
C GLU A 627 -30.86 12.48 -18.77
N GLU A 628 -30.15 12.21 -17.67
CA GLU A 628 -28.90 11.45 -17.72
C GLU A 628 -29.15 10.02 -18.24
N TYR A 629 -30.25 9.38 -17.82
CA TYR A 629 -30.65 8.08 -18.34
C TYR A 629 -30.97 8.14 -19.85
N ARG A 630 -31.71 9.16 -20.30
CA ARG A 630 -31.97 9.37 -21.74
C ARG A 630 -30.66 9.48 -22.52
N GLN A 631 -29.71 10.28 -22.02
CA GLN A 631 -28.41 10.48 -22.65
C GLN A 631 -27.57 9.20 -22.64
N THR A 632 -27.61 8.46 -21.53
CA THR A 632 -26.93 7.17 -21.35
C THR A 632 -27.35 6.15 -22.42
N VAL A 633 -28.65 6.05 -22.70
CA VAL A 633 -29.18 5.13 -23.73
C VAL A 633 -28.63 5.48 -25.13
N VAL A 634 -28.29 6.74 -25.40
CA VAL A 634 -27.71 7.19 -26.66
C VAL A 634 -26.20 6.94 -26.71
N ASP A 635 -25.49 7.26 -25.63
CA ASP A 635 -24.03 7.38 -25.66
C ASP A 635 -23.29 6.11 -25.22
N PHE A 636 -23.87 5.29 -24.34
CA PHE A 636 -23.19 4.13 -23.75
C PHE A 636 -22.80 3.08 -24.79
N ARG A 637 -23.57 2.94 -25.87
CA ARG A 637 -23.21 2.06 -27.00
C ARG A 637 -21.96 2.48 -27.77
N ASN A 638 -21.48 3.71 -27.57
CA ASN A 638 -20.34 4.31 -28.27
C ASN A 638 -19.09 4.34 -27.38
N THR A 639 -19.01 3.45 -26.39
CA THR A 639 -17.90 3.33 -25.45
C THR A 639 -17.22 1.99 -25.55
#